data_AF-A0A1I7UN04-F1
#
_entry.id   AF-A0A1I7UN04-F1
#
_cell.length_a   1.000
_cell.length_b   1.000
_cell.length_c   1.000
_cell.angle_alpha   90.00
_cell.angle_beta   90.00
_cell.angle_gamma   90.00
#
_symmetry.space_group_name_H-M   'P 1'
#
loop_
_entity.id
_entity.type
_entity.pdbx_description
1 polymer ?
#
loop_
_entity_poly.entity_id
_entity_poly.type
_entity_poly.pdbx_seq_one_letter_code
_entity_poly.pdbx_strand_id
1 'polypeptide(L)'
;MAFHLFRLPESIYIDIINTMNPCEQFFTSLCSRKTYSIIKIHRRAIKNLNICTEGDFEFHLYDYETTYMKFHQSSEIPNQKLEELMIDGNSIRYELKEDNVVTTYWAEPREGTMKLIEYVCDLFDIVVRFIEIHCDSGDRLMKWVQRRQARLDTVCFTSKQCEENQFTPETLKSLIMDCEAESIVLNAYTTQPLQIEKFDKKYHLFDVTIGAWFTLEHLMTLDCIDISVTGRQFKSTEMNRFFKHWMSGSSPRLKRLEVKLDNYNEQELMDGIDVKWNMRTMHVTTDDVGAITTFDGFNEIQKITNGMSAGFKFKYGLLCFGVWPCSFPLFRLPQLASMNIINEMNQFEQFLTSLCSRRAFSTIKTLRRKSKDITMSAGIVCLVIDKGAERLVIAQFGEDSRREEIVTVNGKSARFAYDVENSTINTFWAEPIVGTMELVEHVSSLFDIQVDKVVITKKDSGTRLMNWVQTRQRSLRMLEVLSFNEMEDQFESEDLKNIILECKAENIHLNALHSSPFEIQSLNKKFKVFECLRGTWITVDNLMTLDCISITVEGRRFTCAELNRFIKSWLQGRSPRLGVLRVSAADYNFHELFDGLDARLSSEKIVIQSGHLNAFNGFFEVVRSDGITAGFKFFPDFFWFGVWPRDNGNVLYLDSL
;
A
#
# COMPACT_ATOMS: atom_id res chain seq x y z
N MET A 1 -11.81 50.77 15.34
CA MET A 1 -10.50 50.39 15.92
C MET A 1 -9.66 49.85 14.78
N ALA A 2 -8.47 50.38 14.50
CA ALA A 2 -7.67 49.94 13.35
C ALA A 2 -6.91 48.66 13.69
N PHE A 3 -7.15 47.56 12.96
CA PHE A 3 -6.43 46.31 13.13
C PHE A 3 -5.16 46.32 12.28
N HIS A 4 -3.98 46.28 12.92
CA HIS A 4 -2.69 46.35 12.24
C HIS A 4 -2.13 44.96 11.95
N LEU A 5 -2.70 44.27 10.94
CA LEU A 5 -2.34 42.90 10.56
C LEU A 5 -0.82 42.66 10.48
N PHE A 6 -0.08 43.51 9.75
CA PHE A 6 1.37 43.36 9.53
C PHE A 6 2.27 43.86 10.68
N ARG A 7 1.69 44.23 11.84
CA ARG A 7 2.43 44.48 13.08
C ARG A 7 2.42 43.27 14.02
N LEU A 8 1.65 42.23 13.69
CA LEU A 8 1.63 40.96 14.42
C LEU A 8 2.91 40.16 14.13
N PRO A 9 3.29 39.23 15.02
CA PRO A 9 4.34 38.25 14.72
C PRO A 9 4.04 37.50 13.42
N GLU A 10 5.09 37.11 12.72
CA GLU A 10 5.00 36.46 11.40
C GLU A 10 4.05 35.27 11.38
N SER A 11 4.18 34.36 12.35
CA SER A 11 3.30 33.20 12.47
C SER A 11 1.81 33.57 12.54
N ILE A 12 1.48 34.65 13.25
CA ILE A 12 0.08 35.04 13.49
C ILE A 12 -0.57 35.65 12.25
N TYR A 13 0.12 36.54 11.53
CA TYR A 13 -0.48 37.06 10.29
C TYR A 13 -0.52 36.01 9.19
N ILE A 14 0.40 35.04 9.16
CA ILE A 14 0.34 33.89 8.23
C ILE A 14 -0.93 33.08 8.51
N ASP A 15 -1.20 32.77 9.77
CA ASP A 15 -2.41 32.05 10.16
C ASP A 15 -3.67 32.81 9.73
N ILE A 16 -3.72 34.13 9.95
CA ILE A 16 -4.85 34.97 9.53
C ILE A 16 -5.00 34.96 8.00
N ILE A 17 -3.92 35.13 7.24
CA ILE A 17 -3.95 35.06 5.76
C ILE A 17 -4.53 33.72 5.30
N ASN A 18 -4.17 32.64 5.97
CA ASN A 18 -4.67 31.29 5.67
C ASN A 18 -6.12 31.05 6.10
N THR A 19 -6.70 31.92 6.91
CA THR A 19 -8.15 31.94 7.18
C THR A 19 -8.94 32.80 6.20
N MET A 20 -8.29 33.70 5.45
CA MET A 20 -8.96 34.53 4.46
C MET A 20 -9.38 33.70 3.24
N ASN A 21 -10.56 33.96 2.71
CA ASN A 21 -10.98 33.42 1.43
C ASN A 21 -10.24 34.12 0.25
N PRO A 22 -10.29 33.58 -0.98
CA PRO A 22 -9.62 34.18 -2.13
C PRO A 22 -10.01 35.64 -2.43
N CYS A 23 -11.26 36.02 -2.19
CA CYS A 23 -11.74 37.39 -2.36
C CYS A 23 -11.03 38.34 -1.40
N GLU A 24 -10.99 37.97 -0.11
CA GLU A 24 -10.28 38.73 0.93
C GLU A 24 -8.77 38.82 0.67
N GLN A 25 -8.15 37.71 0.21
CA GLN A 25 -6.73 37.69 -0.16
C GLN A 25 -6.44 38.61 -1.35
N PHE A 26 -7.32 38.61 -2.37
CA PHE A 26 -7.21 39.47 -3.54
C PHE A 26 -7.31 40.95 -3.14
N PHE A 27 -8.34 41.37 -2.42
CA PHE A 27 -8.48 42.77 -2.00
C PHE A 27 -7.37 43.21 -1.05
N THR A 28 -6.93 42.33 -0.15
CA THR A 28 -5.78 42.60 0.73
C THR A 28 -4.51 42.82 -0.09
N SER A 29 -4.28 42.00 -1.12
CA SER A 29 -3.10 42.13 -1.99
C SER A 29 -3.00 43.49 -2.69
N LEU A 30 -4.14 44.12 -3.00
CA LEU A 30 -4.21 45.42 -3.69
C LEU A 30 -3.81 46.61 -2.80
N CYS A 31 -3.72 46.44 -1.47
CA CYS A 31 -3.40 47.55 -0.57
C CYS A 31 -1.99 48.12 -0.75
N SER A 32 -1.00 47.28 -1.08
CA SER A 32 0.38 47.73 -1.36
C SER A 32 1.20 46.62 -2.01
N ARG A 33 2.32 46.99 -2.67
CA ARG A 33 3.30 46.00 -3.18
C ARG A 33 3.85 45.08 -2.09
N LYS A 34 4.02 45.60 -0.86
CA LYS A 34 4.47 44.79 0.27
C LYS A 34 3.41 43.76 0.65
N THR A 35 2.15 44.17 0.71
CA THR A 35 1.03 43.28 1.03
C THR A 35 0.87 42.22 -0.04
N TYR A 36 0.95 42.60 -1.31
CA TYR A 36 0.97 41.68 -2.45
C TYR A 36 2.00 40.56 -2.26
N SER A 37 3.26 40.91 -2.00
CA SER A 37 4.32 39.92 -1.78
C SER A 37 4.05 39.02 -0.58
N ILE A 38 3.52 39.57 0.52
CA ILE A 38 3.18 38.80 1.73
C ILE A 38 2.09 37.77 1.42
N ILE A 39 0.99 38.18 0.78
CA ILE A 39 -0.10 37.26 0.41
C ILE A 39 0.41 36.17 -0.52
N LYS A 40 1.14 36.56 -1.59
CA LYS A 40 1.68 35.61 -2.57
C LYS A 40 2.59 34.55 -1.93
N ILE A 41 3.46 34.94 -1.00
CA ILE A 41 4.45 34.05 -0.37
C ILE A 41 3.81 33.16 0.70
N HIS A 42 2.88 33.69 1.50
CA HIS A 42 2.44 33.03 2.73
C HIS A 42 1.06 32.36 2.66
N ARG A 43 0.24 32.68 1.65
CA ARG A 43 -1.04 32.02 1.47
C ARG A 43 -0.84 30.52 1.24
N ARG A 44 -1.73 29.72 1.79
CA ARG A 44 -1.85 28.30 1.50
C ARG A 44 -2.43 28.11 0.10
N ALA A 45 -1.85 27.20 -0.67
CA ALA A 45 -2.40 26.82 -1.97
C ALA A 45 -3.80 26.21 -1.80
N ILE A 46 -4.76 26.70 -2.59
CA ILE A 46 -6.13 26.19 -2.59
C ILE A 46 -6.23 25.12 -3.66
N LYS A 47 -6.65 23.93 -3.25
CA LYS A 47 -6.72 22.77 -4.14
C LYS A 47 -7.75 23.03 -5.23
N ASN A 48 -7.38 22.81 -6.49
CA ASN A 48 -8.25 22.95 -7.67
C ASN A 48 -8.78 24.37 -7.91
N LEU A 49 -8.14 25.41 -7.37
CA LEU A 49 -8.45 26.79 -7.71
C LEU A 49 -8.06 27.07 -9.17
N ASN A 50 -9.00 27.57 -9.97
CA ASN A 50 -8.81 27.82 -11.40
C ASN A 50 -9.55 29.07 -11.86
N ILE A 51 -9.19 29.55 -13.05
CA ILE A 51 -9.92 30.61 -13.75
C ILE A 51 -10.76 30.01 -14.88
N CYS A 52 -12.02 30.45 -14.99
CA CYS A 52 -12.84 30.28 -16.19
C CYS A 52 -13.24 31.64 -16.75
N THR A 53 -13.23 31.80 -18.07
CA THR A 53 -13.74 33.03 -18.71
C THR A 53 -15.15 32.81 -19.25
N GLU A 54 -15.99 33.82 -19.17
CA GLU A 54 -17.33 33.87 -19.78
C GLU A 54 -17.32 34.96 -20.88
N GLY A 55 -17.09 34.55 -22.12
CA GLY A 55 -16.86 35.47 -23.22
C GLY A 55 -15.56 36.27 -23.04
N ASP A 56 -15.54 37.48 -23.60
CA ASP A 56 -14.36 38.35 -23.64
C ASP A 56 -14.22 39.30 -22.44
N PHE A 57 -15.27 39.43 -21.64
CA PHE A 57 -15.42 40.53 -20.67
C PHE A 57 -15.67 40.06 -19.24
N GLU A 58 -15.76 38.75 -19.01
CA GLU A 58 -16.01 38.19 -17.70
C GLU A 58 -15.09 37.01 -17.42
N PHE A 59 -14.69 36.87 -16.16
CA PHE A 59 -14.01 35.65 -15.70
C PHE A 59 -14.27 35.41 -14.21
N HIS A 60 -14.23 34.14 -13.82
CA HIS A 60 -14.47 33.71 -12.45
C HIS A 60 -13.23 33.05 -11.87
N LEU A 61 -13.01 33.28 -10.58
CA LEU A 61 -12.08 32.52 -9.76
C LEU A 61 -12.88 31.51 -8.94
N TYR A 62 -12.66 30.22 -9.16
CA TYR A 62 -13.51 29.17 -8.61
C TYR A 62 -12.72 27.89 -8.29
N ASP A 63 -13.29 27.05 -7.44
CA ASP A 63 -12.96 25.63 -7.33
C ASP A 63 -14.19 24.78 -7.70
N TYR A 64 -14.10 23.45 -7.57
CA TYR A 64 -15.21 22.55 -7.94
C TYR A 64 -16.53 22.80 -7.17
N GLU A 65 -16.49 23.46 -6.01
CA GLU A 65 -17.64 23.63 -5.13
C GLU A 65 -18.12 25.09 -5.08
N THR A 66 -17.20 26.05 -5.18
CA THR A 66 -17.47 27.47 -4.87
C THR A 66 -16.87 28.41 -5.92
N THR A 67 -17.68 29.37 -6.38
CA THR A 67 -17.17 30.56 -7.09
C THR A 67 -16.83 31.63 -6.05
N TYR A 68 -15.55 31.96 -5.94
CA TYR A 68 -15.06 32.92 -4.94
C TYR A 68 -15.18 34.36 -5.41
N MET A 69 -14.93 34.61 -6.70
CA MET A 69 -15.04 35.95 -7.29
C MET A 69 -15.51 35.85 -8.73
N LYS A 70 -16.32 36.82 -9.14
CA LYS A 70 -16.67 37.07 -10.54
C LYS A 70 -16.18 38.45 -10.92
N PHE A 71 -15.48 38.55 -12.03
CA PHE A 71 -14.99 39.81 -12.55
C PHE A 71 -15.75 40.14 -13.82
N HIS A 72 -16.28 41.36 -13.89
CA HIS A 72 -16.92 41.92 -15.08
C HIS A 72 -16.17 43.18 -15.53
N GLN A 73 -15.86 43.28 -16.82
CA GLN A 73 -15.15 44.42 -17.40
C GLN A 73 -16.10 45.21 -18.30
N SER A 74 -16.22 46.51 -18.03
CA SER A 74 -17.09 47.41 -18.79
C SER A 74 -16.38 48.71 -19.18
N SER A 75 -16.77 49.29 -20.31
CA SER A 75 -16.38 50.65 -20.70
C SER A 75 -17.37 51.71 -20.23
N GLU A 76 -18.54 51.30 -19.73
CA GLU A 76 -19.62 52.19 -19.32
C GLU A 76 -19.51 52.54 -17.83
N ILE A 77 -18.98 53.72 -17.54
CA ILE A 77 -18.82 54.19 -16.16
C ILE A 77 -20.17 54.68 -15.61
N PRO A 78 -20.69 54.12 -14.51
CA PRO A 78 -21.96 54.57 -13.92
C PRO A 78 -21.80 55.95 -13.26
N ASN A 79 -22.92 56.68 -13.19
CA ASN A 79 -23.00 57.98 -12.52
C ASN A 79 -23.11 57.83 -10.99
N GLN A 80 -22.12 57.19 -10.37
CA GLN A 80 -22.01 57.06 -8.91
C GLN A 80 -20.55 57.12 -8.44
N LYS A 81 -20.34 57.19 -7.12
CA LYS A 81 -19.00 57.18 -6.54
C LYS A 81 -18.43 55.76 -6.62
N LEU A 82 -17.27 55.62 -7.28
CA LEU A 82 -16.57 54.34 -7.46
C LEU A 82 -15.33 54.29 -6.58
N GLU A 83 -14.93 53.08 -6.21
CA GLU A 83 -13.65 52.81 -5.55
C GLU A 83 -12.54 52.68 -6.61
N GLU A 84 -11.29 52.81 -6.18
CA GLU A 84 -10.12 52.70 -7.05
C GLU A 84 -9.20 51.58 -6.56
N LEU A 85 -8.78 50.72 -7.47
CA LEU A 85 -7.76 49.70 -7.23
C LEU A 85 -6.53 49.96 -8.10
N MET A 86 -5.36 49.56 -7.60
CA MET A 86 -4.09 49.76 -8.29
C MET A 86 -3.60 48.43 -8.89
N ILE A 87 -3.57 48.33 -10.22
CA ILE A 87 -2.99 47.19 -10.95
C ILE A 87 -1.91 47.70 -11.89
N ASP A 88 -0.71 47.13 -11.81
CA ASP A 88 0.47 47.53 -12.61
C ASP A 88 0.79 49.05 -12.55
N GLY A 89 0.41 49.71 -11.46
CA GLY A 89 0.61 51.16 -11.30
C GLY A 89 -0.47 52.04 -11.95
N ASN A 90 -1.50 51.45 -12.54
CA ASN A 90 -2.68 52.15 -13.05
C ASN A 90 -3.79 52.15 -12.00
N SER A 91 -4.43 53.31 -11.79
CA SER A 91 -5.65 53.42 -10.99
C SER A 91 -6.85 53.03 -11.85
N ILE A 92 -7.55 51.98 -11.45
CA ILE A 92 -8.71 51.42 -12.12
C ILE A 92 -9.92 51.59 -11.21
N ARG A 93 -10.99 52.15 -11.77
CA ARG A 93 -12.25 52.28 -11.05
C ARG A 93 -12.95 50.94 -10.99
N TYR A 94 -13.53 50.62 -9.84
CA TYR A 94 -14.34 49.43 -9.67
C TYR A 94 -15.54 49.67 -8.77
N GLU A 95 -16.51 48.77 -8.88
CA GLU A 95 -17.60 48.58 -7.92
C GLU A 95 -17.63 47.11 -7.49
N LEU A 96 -17.87 46.88 -6.21
CA LEU A 96 -18.16 45.55 -5.66
C LEU A 96 -19.68 45.44 -5.53
N LYS A 97 -20.29 44.61 -6.37
CA LYS A 97 -21.72 44.30 -6.40
C LYS A 97 -21.93 42.92 -5.78
N GLU A 98 -22.75 42.83 -4.72
CA GLU A 98 -22.84 41.60 -3.92
C GLU A 98 -21.45 41.23 -3.36
N ASP A 99 -21.32 40.35 -2.36
CA ASP A 99 -20.03 40.20 -1.67
C ASP A 99 -18.87 39.65 -2.55
N ASN A 100 -19.15 39.24 -3.80
CA ASN A 100 -18.21 38.53 -4.68
C ASN A 100 -18.17 38.96 -6.17
N VAL A 101 -18.94 39.97 -6.63
CA VAL A 101 -18.90 40.42 -8.05
C VAL A 101 -18.17 41.75 -8.18
N VAL A 102 -17.02 41.74 -8.86
CA VAL A 102 -16.14 42.89 -9.05
C VAL A 102 -16.31 43.41 -10.47
N THR A 103 -17.01 44.53 -10.64
CA THR A 103 -17.06 45.22 -11.92
C THR A 103 -15.95 46.25 -11.99
N THR A 104 -15.12 46.19 -13.04
CA THR A 104 -13.99 47.10 -13.27
C THR A 104 -14.17 47.85 -14.58
N TYR A 105 -13.78 49.12 -14.59
CA TYR A 105 -14.00 50.00 -15.73
C TYR A 105 -12.73 50.30 -16.50
N TRP A 106 -12.75 49.99 -17.79
CA TRP A 106 -11.58 50.08 -18.68
C TRP A 106 -11.97 50.76 -19.99
N ALA A 107 -11.06 51.53 -20.59
CA ALA A 107 -11.26 52.07 -21.93
C ALA A 107 -11.43 50.94 -22.97
N GLU A 108 -10.68 49.86 -22.80
CA GLU A 108 -10.77 48.62 -23.59
C GLU A 108 -11.03 47.45 -22.64
N PRO A 109 -12.29 47.02 -22.43
CA PRO A 109 -12.66 45.99 -21.46
C PRO A 109 -11.86 44.68 -21.58
N ARG A 110 -11.58 44.23 -22.82
CA ARG A 110 -10.79 43.01 -23.09
C ARG A 110 -9.36 43.10 -22.52
N GLU A 111 -8.72 44.27 -22.64
CA GLU A 111 -7.40 44.49 -22.06
C GLU A 111 -7.46 44.44 -20.53
N GLY A 112 -8.57 44.95 -19.96
CA GLY A 112 -8.87 44.81 -18.54
C GLY A 112 -8.96 43.36 -18.09
N THR A 113 -9.65 42.52 -18.86
CA THR A 113 -9.79 41.08 -18.59
C THR A 113 -8.42 40.40 -18.60
N MET A 114 -7.60 40.65 -19.61
CA MET A 114 -6.24 40.10 -19.71
C MET A 114 -5.37 40.55 -18.51
N LYS A 115 -5.41 41.83 -18.15
CA LYS A 115 -4.64 42.39 -17.04
C LYS A 115 -5.03 41.83 -15.68
N LEU A 116 -6.33 41.66 -15.45
CA LEU A 116 -6.82 41.06 -14.21
C LEU A 116 -6.48 39.58 -14.13
N ILE A 117 -6.60 38.83 -15.23
CA ILE A 117 -6.15 37.43 -15.30
C ILE A 117 -4.65 37.34 -15.01
N GLU A 118 -3.81 38.23 -15.57
CA GLU A 118 -2.37 38.27 -15.27
C GLU A 118 -2.11 38.43 -13.78
N TYR A 119 -2.78 39.39 -13.14
CA TYR A 119 -2.64 39.67 -11.72
C TYR A 119 -3.07 38.48 -10.85
N VAL A 120 -4.25 37.91 -11.14
CA VAL A 120 -4.82 36.79 -10.37
C VAL A 120 -3.96 35.52 -10.54
N CYS A 121 -3.55 35.20 -11.77
CA CYS A 121 -2.64 34.09 -12.04
C CYS A 121 -1.31 34.24 -11.28
N ASP A 122 -0.71 35.44 -11.28
CA ASP A 122 0.54 35.68 -10.56
C ASP A 122 0.38 35.64 -9.04
N LEU A 123 -0.75 36.14 -8.52
CA LEU A 123 -1.04 36.13 -7.09
C LEU A 123 -1.27 34.70 -6.58
N PHE A 124 -2.09 33.91 -7.27
CA PHE A 124 -2.53 32.59 -6.81
C PHE A 124 -1.72 31.41 -7.36
N ASP A 125 -0.77 31.66 -8.27
CA ASP A 125 0.01 30.62 -8.95
C ASP A 125 -0.90 29.61 -9.67
N ILE A 126 -1.81 30.15 -10.48
CA ILE A 126 -2.81 29.40 -11.25
C ILE A 126 -2.82 29.82 -12.72
N VAL A 127 -3.57 29.09 -13.53
CA VAL A 127 -3.73 29.32 -14.97
C VAL A 127 -5.22 29.37 -15.35
N VAL A 128 -5.51 29.80 -16.58
CA VAL A 128 -6.87 29.74 -17.13
C VAL A 128 -7.14 28.30 -17.55
N ARG A 129 -8.14 27.68 -16.94
CA ARG A 129 -8.48 26.28 -17.23
C ARG A 129 -9.56 26.18 -18.30
N PHE A 130 -10.56 27.05 -18.24
CA PHE A 130 -11.74 26.99 -19.09
C PHE A 130 -11.99 28.34 -19.77
N ILE A 131 -12.34 28.33 -21.06
CA ILE A 131 -12.74 29.54 -21.78
C ILE A 131 -14.09 29.28 -22.44
N GLU A 132 -15.07 30.14 -22.16
CA GLU A 132 -16.32 30.19 -22.91
C GLU A 132 -16.24 31.27 -24.00
N ILE A 133 -16.63 30.93 -25.22
CA ILE A 133 -16.64 31.80 -26.39
C ILE A 133 -18.07 31.92 -26.90
N HIS A 134 -18.55 33.16 -27.03
CA HIS A 134 -19.88 33.52 -27.54
C HIS A 134 -19.80 34.00 -29.00
N CYS A 135 -20.95 34.17 -29.65
CA CYS A 135 -21.01 34.58 -31.06
C CYS A 135 -20.48 36.01 -31.33
N ASP A 136 -20.49 36.86 -30.30
CA ASP A 136 -19.96 38.22 -30.29
C ASP A 136 -18.53 38.30 -29.70
N SER A 137 -17.99 37.18 -29.22
CA SER A 137 -16.61 37.09 -28.75
C SER A 137 -15.64 37.10 -29.93
N GLY A 138 -14.47 37.71 -29.74
CA GLY A 138 -13.35 37.64 -30.67
C GLY A 138 -12.48 36.40 -30.45
N ASP A 139 -11.48 36.23 -31.31
CA ASP A 139 -10.44 35.20 -31.15
C ASP A 139 -9.29 35.65 -30.21
N ARG A 140 -9.24 36.96 -29.91
CA ARG A 140 -8.09 37.62 -29.29
C ARG A 140 -7.80 37.11 -27.87
N LEU A 141 -8.82 36.92 -27.03
CA LEU A 141 -8.65 36.44 -25.66
C LEU A 141 -8.15 34.99 -25.66
N MET A 142 -8.79 34.10 -26.43
CA MET A 142 -8.36 32.70 -26.59
C MET A 142 -6.91 32.60 -27.09
N LYS A 143 -6.56 33.33 -28.16
CA LYS A 143 -5.19 33.35 -28.70
C LYS A 143 -4.18 33.90 -27.71
N TRP A 144 -4.56 34.89 -26.91
CA TRP A 144 -3.70 35.41 -25.85
C TRP A 144 -3.46 34.38 -24.74
N VAL A 145 -4.52 33.72 -24.25
CA VAL A 145 -4.39 32.66 -23.23
C VAL A 145 -3.50 31.53 -23.73
N GLN A 146 -3.75 31.01 -24.94
CA GLN A 146 -2.95 29.93 -25.55
C GLN A 146 -1.47 30.27 -25.69
N ARG A 147 -1.11 31.54 -25.93
CA ARG A 147 0.30 31.98 -25.98
C ARG A 147 0.94 32.15 -24.61
N ARG A 148 0.13 32.49 -23.60
CA ARG A 148 0.62 32.80 -22.24
C ARG A 148 0.93 31.53 -21.43
N GLN A 149 0.18 30.45 -21.65
CA GLN A 149 0.31 29.22 -20.87
C GLN A 149 0.53 28.00 -21.77
N ALA A 150 1.27 27.01 -21.25
CA ALA A 150 1.66 25.84 -22.05
C ALA A 150 0.49 24.90 -22.39
N ARG A 151 -0.55 24.88 -21.55
CA ARG A 151 -1.71 23.97 -21.68
C ARG A 151 -2.98 24.74 -21.37
N LEU A 152 -3.98 24.65 -22.25
CA LEU A 152 -5.34 25.09 -22.01
C LEU A 152 -6.23 23.84 -22.00
N ASP A 153 -6.95 23.63 -20.89
CA ASP A 153 -7.72 22.40 -20.69
C ASP A 153 -8.93 22.39 -21.64
N THR A 154 -9.88 23.32 -21.47
CA THR A 154 -11.15 23.27 -22.19
C THR A 154 -11.55 24.61 -22.80
N VAL A 155 -12.02 24.59 -24.05
CA VAL A 155 -12.72 25.71 -24.69
C VAL A 155 -14.15 25.29 -25.04
N CYS A 156 -15.12 26.09 -24.61
CA CYS A 156 -16.54 25.91 -24.89
C CYS A 156 -17.04 27.00 -25.83
N PHE A 157 -17.56 26.61 -26.98
CA PHE A 157 -18.26 27.49 -27.91
C PHE A 157 -19.75 27.38 -27.64
N THR A 158 -20.40 28.48 -27.26
CA THR A 158 -21.81 28.43 -26.83
C THR A 158 -22.62 29.62 -27.31
N SER A 159 -23.87 29.33 -27.66
CA SER A 159 -24.89 30.35 -27.96
C SER A 159 -25.77 30.68 -26.75
N LYS A 160 -25.35 30.28 -25.54
CA LYS A 160 -26.14 30.35 -24.29
C LYS A 160 -27.55 29.76 -24.43
N GLN A 161 -27.68 28.71 -25.24
CA GLN A 161 -28.97 28.09 -25.59
C GLN A 161 -30.00 29.06 -26.21
N CYS A 162 -29.53 30.17 -26.79
CA CYS A 162 -30.37 31.16 -27.45
C CYS A 162 -30.19 31.08 -28.96
N GLU A 163 -31.26 30.79 -29.70
CA GLU A 163 -31.24 30.75 -31.17
C GLU A 163 -31.04 32.14 -31.79
N GLU A 164 -31.10 33.24 -31.04
CA GLU A 164 -30.80 34.58 -31.55
C GLU A 164 -29.29 34.86 -31.58
N ASN A 165 -28.50 34.16 -30.75
CA ASN A 165 -27.04 34.35 -30.59
C ASN A 165 -26.25 33.34 -31.42
N GLN A 166 -26.41 33.37 -32.73
CA GLN A 166 -25.82 32.39 -33.65
C GLN A 166 -24.44 32.81 -34.16
N PHE A 167 -23.55 31.83 -34.32
CA PHE A 167 -22.29 32.03 -35.04
C PHE A 167 -22.53 31.97 -36.55
N THR A 168 -21.76 32.73 -37.32
CA THR A 168 -21.57 32.40 -38.74
C THR A 168 -20.69 31.14 -38.85
N PRO A 169 -20.99 30.18 -39.75
CA PRO A 169 -20.23 28.94 -39.88
C PRO A 169 -18.72 29.15 -40.07
N GLU A 170 -18.34 30.18 -40.83
CA GLU A 170 -16.95 30.51 -41.14
C GLU A 170 -16.18 30.93 -39.88
N THR A 171 -16.82 31.76 -39.04
CA THR A 171 -16.25 32.24 -37.78
C THR A 171 -16.08 31.09 -36.79
N LEU A 172 -17.12 30.28 -36.58
CA LEU A 172 -17.04 29.14 -35.68
C LEU A 172 -16.01 28.11 -36.16
N LYS A 173 -15.97 27.82 -37.48
CA LYS A 173 -14.96 26.96 -38.09
C LYS A 173 -13.55 27.52 -37.84
N SER A 174 -13.33 28.81 -38.09
CA SER A 174 -12.02 29.43 -37.86
C SER A 174 -11.58 29.31 -36.40
N LEU A 175 -12.48 29.57 -35.46
CA LEU A 175 -12.19 29.49 -34.03
C LEU A 175 -11.87 28.05 -33.58
N ILE A 176 -12.64 27.06 -34.04
CA ILE A 176 -12.40 25.64 -33.74
C ILE A 176 -11.03 25.20 -34.27
N MET A 177 -10.67 25.60 -35.48
CA MET A 177 -9.38 25.20 -36.08
C MET A 177 -8.18 25.88 -35.39
N ASP A 178 -8.35 27.13 -34.96
CA ASP A 178 -7.33 27.91 -34.23
C ASP A 178 -7.21 27.50 -32.74
N CYS A 179 -8.19 26.78 -32.19
CA CYS A 179 -8.21 26.35 -30.79
C CYS A 179 -7.17 25.27 -30.50
N GLU A 180 -6.27 25.52 -29.55
CA GLU A 180 -5.19 24.62 -29.12
C GLU A 180 -5.49 23.91 -27.79
N ALA A 181 -6.73 24.01 -27.30
CA ALA A 181 -7.13 23.35 -26.07
C ALA A 181 -7.15 21.82 -26.20
N GLU A 182 -6.94 21.14 -25.08
CA GLU A 182 -6.97 19.68 -25.00
C GLU A 182 -8.39 19.13 -25.17
N SER A 183 -9.38 19.93 -24.78
CA SER A 183 -10.79 19.60 -24.82
C SER A 183 -11.61 20.69 -25.50
N ILE A 184 -12.61 20.29 -26.28
CA ILE A 184 -13.54 21.21 -26.95
C ILE A 184 -14.98 20.82 -26.66
N VAL A 185 -15.80 21.81 -26.32
CA VAL A 185 -17.25 21.70 -26.15
C VAL A 185 -17.96 22.59 -27.16
N LEU A 186 -18.88 22.03 -27.95
CA LEU A 186 -19.62 22.70 -29.02
C LEU A 186 -21.12 22.72 -28.70
N ASN A 187 -21.56 23.84 -28.12
CA ASN A 187 -22.93 24.11 -27.69
C ASN A 187 -23.49 25.37 -28.38
N ALA A 188 -23.23 25.51 -29.68
CA ALA A 188 -23.48 26.73 -30.44
C ALA A 188 -24.44 26.51 -31.61
N TYR A 189 -25.37 27.45 -31.81
CA TYR A 189 -26.17 27.57 -33.02
C TYR A 189 -25.37 28.26 -34.12
N THR A 190 -25.65 27.88 -35.36
CA THR A 190 -25.03 28.48 -36.55
C THR A 190 -26.11 28.94 -37.54
N THR A 191 -25.85 30.05 -38.24
CA THR A 191 -26.80 30.61 -39.22
C THR A 191 -27.04 29.72 -40.43
N GLN A 192 -26.10 28.82 -40.71
CA GLN A 192 -26.19 27.76 -41.71
C GLN A 192 -25.47 26.50 -41.19
N PRO A 193 -25.70 25.31 -41.77
CA PRO A 193 -25.01 24.09 -41.33
C PRO A 193 -23.49 24.21 -41.36
N LEU A 194 -22.83 23.98 -40.23
CA LEU A 194 -21.37 23.99 -40.11
C LEU A 194 -20.73 22.88 -40.98
N GLN A 195 -19.67 23.23 -41.73
CA GLN A 195 -18.93 22.28 -42.56
C GLN A 195 -17.44 22.23 -42.16
N ILE A 196 -17.09 21.18 -41.43
CA ILE A 196 -15.70 20.83 -41.07
C ILE A 196 -15.40 19.50 -41.73
N GLU A 197 -14.32 19.41 -42.49
CA GLU A 197 -13.97 18.16 -43.20
C GLU A 197 -13.33 17.14 -42.27
N LYS A 198 -12.35 17.57 -41.48
CA LYS A 198 -11.55 16.73 -40.58
C LYS A 198 -11.05 17.52 -39.38
N PHE A 199 -10.74 16.78 -38.32
CA PHE A 199 -10.03 17.29 -37.15
C PHE A 199 -8.63 16.68 -37.13
N ASP A 200 -7.60 17.50 -37.29
CA ASP A 200 -6.20 17.03 -37.31
C ASP A 200 -5.57 16.94 -35.91
N LYS A 201 -6.30 17.42 -34.88
CA LYS A 201 -5.83 17.50 -33.50
C LYS A 201 -6.30 16.31 -32.68
N LYS A 202 -5.51 16.03 -31.64
CA LYS A 202 -5.82 15.05 -30.61
C LYS A 202 -6.54 15.74 -29.47
N TYR A 203 -7.68 15.20 -29.08
CA TYR A 203 -8.46 15.72 -27.96
C TYR A 203 -8.47 14.75 -26.78
N HIS A 204 -8.72 15.30 -25.59
CA HIS A 204 -9.07 14.56 -24.38
C HIS A 204 -10.59 14.43 -24.28
N LEU A 205 -11.31 15.53 -24.46
CA LEU A 205 -12.77 15.55 -24.56
C LEU A 205 -13.22 16.27 -25.84
N PHE A 206 -14.21 15.69 -26.51
CA PHE A 206 -14.90 16.32 -27.62
C PHE A 206 -16.41 16.18 -27.41
N ASP A 207 -17.08 17.29 -27.09
CA ASP A 207 -18.52 17.32 -26.81
C ASP A 207 -19.28 18.16 -27.84
N VAL A 208 -20.40 17.65 -28.35
CA VAL A 208 -21.30 18.34 -29.27
C VAL A 208 -22.73 18.16 -28.81
N THR A 209 -23.29 19.21 -28.22
CA THR A 209 -24.66 19.22 -27.68
C THR A 209 -25.66 19.89 -28.62
N ILE A 210 -25.21 20.82 -29.46
CA ILE A 210 -26.05 21.55 -30.43
C ILE A 210 -25.49 21.41 -31.84
N GLY A 211 -26.40 21.17 -32.79
CA GLY A 211 -26.11 21.10 -34.22
C GLY A 211 -26.03 19.67 -34.76
N ALA A 212 -26.67 19.45 -35.92
CA ALA A 212 -26.76 18.14 -36.58
C ALA A 212 -25.61 17.87 -37.59
N TRP A 213 -24.56 18.69 -37.58
CA TRP A 213 -23.47 18.66 -38.58
C TRP A 213 -22.43 17.54 -38.34
N PHE A 214 -22.37 16.98 -37.13
CA PHE A 214 -21.35 15.99 -36.78
C PHE A 214 -21.65 14.62 -37.41
N THR A 215 -20.84 14.18 -38.37
CA THR A 215 -21.10 12.95 -39.16
C THR A 215 -20.48 11.70 -38.53
N LEU A 216 -20.86 10.50 -39.03
CA LEU A 216 -20.18 9.25 -38.67
C LEU A 216 -18.70 9.25 -39.10
N GLU A 217 -18.39 9.88 -40.23
CA GLU A 217 -17.01 9.98 -40.72
C GLU A 217 -16.16 10.88 -39.83
N HIS A 218 -16.73 11.94 -39.23
CA HIS A 218 -16.04 12.70 -38.17
C HIS A 218 -15.74 11.79 -36.97
N LEU A 219 -16.72 11.02 -36.51
CA LEU A 219 -16.53 10.08 -35.39
C LEU A 219 -15.44 9.03 -35.67
N MET A 220 -15.38 8.49 -36.89
CA MET A 220 -14.41 7.46 -37.27
C MET A 220 -12.98 7.98 -37.45
N THR A 221 -12.81 9.28 -37.68
CA THR A 221 -11.51 9.93 -37.93
C THR A 221 -10.97 10.69 -36.73
N LEU A 222 -11.82 11.02 -35.74
CA LEU A 222 -11.46 11.79 -34.57
C LEU A 222 -10.54 11.00 -33.61
N ASP A 223 -9.38 11.57 -33.28
CA ASP A 223 -8.47 11.02 -32.26
C ASP A 223 -8.76 11.65 -30.89
N CYS A 224 -9.68 11.04 -30.14
CA CYS A 224 -10.13 11.53 -28.83
C CYS A 224 -10.20 10.42 -27.77
N ILE A 225 -10.12 10.80 -26.49
CA ILE A 225 -10.27 9.90 -25.32
C ILE A 225 -11.74 9.78 -24.91
N ASP A 226 -12.46 10.89 -24.79
CA ASP A 226 -13.88 10.95 -24.45
C ASP A 226 -14.65 11.72 -25.52
N ILE A 227 -15.70 11.11 -26.07
CA ILE A 227 -16.53 11.72 -27.11
C ILE A 227 -17.98 11.70 -26.65
N SER A 228 -18.62 12.87 -26.64
CA SER A 228 -20.04 13.05 -26.38
C SER A 228 -20.69 13.75 -27.56
N VAL A 229 -21.68 13.13 -28.20
CA VAL A 229 -22.42 13.74 -29.32
C VAL A 229 -23.90 13.53 -29.13
N THR A 230 -24.57 14.54 -28.58
CA THR A 230 -26.01 14.53 -28.28
C THR A 230 -26.82 15.47 -29.18
N GLY A 231 -26.16 16.42 -29.86
CA GLY A 231 -26.77 17.33 -30.83
C GLY A 231 -27.24 16.65 -32.12
N ARG A 232 -26.79 15.42 -32.38
CA ARG A 232 -27.23 14.56 -33.49
C ARG A 232 -27.75 13.23 -32.97
N GLN A 233 -28.77 12.70 -33.64
CA GLN A 233 -29.20 11.32 -33.47
C GLN A 233 -28.56 10.40 -34.53
N PHE A 234 -27.92 9.32 -34.09
CA PHE A 234 -27.32 8.31 -34.95
C PHE A 234 -28.23 7.10 -35.10
N LYS A 235 -28.14 6.38 -36.22
CA LYS A 235 -28.84 5.10 -36.39
C LYS A 235 -28.06 3.95 -35.73
N SER A 236 -28.75 2.91 -35.28
CA SER A 236 -28.12 1.66 -34.79
C SER A 236 -27.11 1.09 -35.79
N THR A 237 -27.43 1.12 -37.09
CA THR A 237 -26.52 0.67 -38.17
C THR A 237 -25.25 1.52 -38.28
N GLU A 238 -25.29 2.81 -37.99
CA GLU A 238 -24.10 3.67 -37.97
C GLU A 238 -23.19 3.32 -36.78
N MET A 239 -23.78 3.08 -35.61
CA MET A 239 -23.00 2.67 -34.44
C MET A 239 -22.45 1.25 -34.57
N ASN A 240 -23.17 0.33 -35.22
CA ASN A 240 -22.62 -0.98 -35.59
C ASN A 240 -21.37 -0.84 -36.48
N ARG A 241 -21.42 0.05 -37.49
CA ARG A 241 -20.25 0.36 -38.33
C ARG A 241 -19.10 0.92 -37.50
N PHE A 242 -19.38 1.82 -36.56
CA PHE A 242 -18.36 2.36 -35.64
C PHE A 242 -17.75 1.27 -34.75
N PHE A 243 -18.56 0.38 -34.15
CA PHE A 243 -18.05 -0.74 -33.35
C PHE A 243 -17.14 -1.65 -34.16
N LYS A 244 -17.52 -1.99 -35.41
CA LYS A 244 -16.67 -2.78 -36.32
C LYS A 244 -15.36 -2.06 -36.67
N HIS A 245 -15.40 -0.74 -36.83
CA HIS A 245 -14.22 0.11 -37.05
C HIS A 245 -13.28 0.14 -35.85
N TRP A 246 -13.81 0.26 -34.63
CA TRP A 246 -13.01 0.14 -33.42
C TRP A 246 -12.40 -1.26 -33.27
N MET A 247 -13.19 -2.31 -33.54
CA MET A 247 -12.76 -3.72 -33.51
C MET A 247 -11.67 -4.09 -34.55
N SER A 248 -11.41 -3.22 -35.54
CA SER A 248 -10.31 -3.39 -36.49
C SER A 248 -9.00 -2.73 -36.03
N GLY A 249 -9.00 -2.06 -34.88
CA GLY A 249 -7.83 -1.38 -34.30
C GLY A 249 -7.85 0.14 -34.41
N SER A 250 -8.92 0.72 -34.94
CA SER A 250 -9.07 2.18 -35.08
C SER A 250 -9.48 2.85 -33.75
N SER A 251 -9.29 4.17 -33.67
CA SER A 251 -9.57 5.00 -32.47
C SER A 251 -8.87 4.47 -31.19
N PRO A 252 -7.53 4.31 -31.19
CA PRO A 252 -6.79 3.61 -30.13
C PRO A 252 -6.77 4.33 -28.77
N ARG A 253 -7.05 5.64 -28.74
CA ARG A 253 -7.09 6.45 -27.51
C ARG A 253 -8.48 6.49 -26.86
N LEU A 254 -9.51 6.03 -27.56
CA LEU A 254 -10.90 6.12 -27.10
C LEU A 254 -11.10 5.26 -25.85
N LYS A 255 -11.61 5.90 -24.80
CA LYS A 255 -12.05 5.27 -23.55
C LYS A 255 -13.56 5.31 -23.39
N ARG A 256 -14.20 6.40 -23.81
CA ARG A 256 -15.65 6.58 -23.70
C ARG A 256 -16.23 7.24 -24.95
N LEU A 257 -17.37 6.72 -25.38
CA LEU A 257 -18.24 7.32 -26.39
C LEU A 257 -19.67 7.35 -25.87
N GLU A 258 -20.32 8.51 -25.97
CA GLU A 258 -21.73 8.69 -25.66
C GLU A 258 -22.44 9.38 -26.82
N VAL A 259 -23.47 8.74 -27.37
CA VAL A 259 -24.24 9.31 -28.48
C VAL A 259 -25.74 9.12 -28.29
N LYS A 260 -26.54 10.03 -28.85
CA LYS A 260 -27.98 9.84 -28.94
C LYS A 260 -28.33 8.94 -30.12
N LEU A 261 -29.22 7.96 -29.90
CA LEU A 261 -29.72 7.10 -30.98
C LEU A 261 -31.11 7.53 -31.44
N ASP A 262 -31.34 7.48 -32.74
CA ASP A 262 -32.66 7.48 -33.36
C ASP A 262 -33.16 6.04 -33.44
N ASN A 263 -34.37 5.78 -32.92
CA ASN A 263 -35.06 4.48 -32.98
C ASN A 263 -34.14 3.26 -32.69
N TYR A 264 -33.68 3.14 -31.43
CA TYR A 264 -32.81 2.05 -30.98
C TYR A 264 -33.30 0.66 -31.44
N ASN A 265 -32.50 0.02 -32.29
CA ASN A 265 -32.65 -1.37 -32.71
C ASN A 265 -31.43 -2.18 -32.25
N GLU A 266 -31.65 -3.08 -31.29
CA GLU A 266 -30.61 -3.94 -30.71
C GLU A 266 -30.01 -4.90 -31.73
N GLN A 267 -30.86 -5.48 -32.59
CA GLN A 267 -30.46 -6.48 -33.58
C GLN A 267 -29.55 -5.87 -34.65
N GLU A 268 -29.87 -4.65 -35.13
CA GLU A 268 -29.01 -3.90 -36.04
C GLU A 268 -27.69 -3.48 -35.38
N LEU A 269 -27.74 -3.06 -34.12
CA LEU A 269 -26.56 -2.61 -33.39
C LEU A 269 -25.55 -3.75 -33.18
N MET A 270 -26.05 -4.97 -32.95
CA MET A 270 -25.25 -6.17 -32.68
C MET A 270 -24.93 -7.00 -33.92
N ASP A 271 -25.48 -6.67 -35.09
CA ASP A 271 -25.34 -7.50 -36.30
C ASP A 271 -23.87 -7.75 -36.66
N GLY A 272 -23.50 -9.03 -36.75
CA GLY A 272 -22.14 -9.47 -37.06
C GLY A 272 -21.09 -9.19 -35.98
N ILE A 273 -21.50 -8.88 -34.74
CA ILE A 273 -20.61 -8.70 -33.58
C ILE A 273 -20.96 -9.77 -32.52
N ASP A 274 -19.94 -10.48 -32.01
CA ASP A 274 -20.13 -11.40 -30.89
C ASP A 274 -20.24 -10.62 -29.58
N VAL A 275 -21.46 -10.54 -29.06
CA VAL A 275 -21.84 -9.75 -27.89
C VAL A 275 -22.43 -10.66 -26.82
N LYS A 276 -22.03 -10.46 -25.57
CA LYS A 276 -22.56 -11.19 -24.42
C LYS A 276 -22.92 -10.23 -23.28
N TRP A 277 -24.06 -10.48 -22.66
CA TRP A 277 -24.45 -9.77 -21.45
C TRP A 277 -23.49 -10.09 -20.28
N ASN A 278 -23.02 -9.04 -19.60
CA ASN A 278 -22.13 -9.12 -18.44
C ASN A 278 -22.70 -8.30 -17.28
N MET A 279 -22.88 -8.95 -16.12
CA MET A 279 -23.44 -8.33 -14.90
C MET A 279 -22.38 -7.64 -14.01
N ARG A 280 -21.11 -7.65 -14.40
CA ARG A 280 -20.05 -6.97 -13.64
C ARG A 280 -20.26 -5.46 -13.67
N THR A 281 -19.72 -4.80 -12.66
CA THR A 281 -19.51 -3.36 -12.65
C THR A 281 -18.12 -3.06 -13.20
N MET A 282 -18.05 -2.28 -14.27
CA MET A 282 -16.80 -1.76 -14.82
C MET A 282 -16.75 -0.23 -14.66
N HIS A 283 -15.58 0.29 -14.28
CA HIS A 283 -15.35 1.72 -14.16
C HIS A 283 -14.47 2.19 -15.32
N VAL A 284 -15.03 3.04 -16.18
CA VAL A 284 -14.28 3.70 -17.24
C VAL A 284 -13.82 5.05 -16.73
N THR A 285 -12.51 5.25 -16.66
CA THR A 285 -11.90 6.51 -16.19
C THR A 285 -11.30 7.24 -17.38
N THR A 286 -11.71 8.49 -17.57
CA THR A 286 -11.10 9.41 -18.55
C THR A 286 -10.12 10.34 -17.83
N ASP A 287 -9.05 10.75 -18.53
CA ASP A 287 -7.80 11.17 -17.89
C ASP A 287 -7.84 12.54 -17.18
N ASP A 288 -8.79 13.45 -17.48
CA ASP A 288 -8.72 14.85 -17.00
C ASP A 288 -9.84 15.33 -16.07
N VAL A 289 -10.95 14.60 -15.93
CA VAL A 289 -12.08 15.06 -15.08
C VAL A 289 -12.33 14.14 -13.89
N GLY A 290 -11.64 12.99 -13.79
CA GLY A 290 -12.02 11.97 -12.82
C GLY A 290 -13.48 11.51 -13.00
N ALA A 291 -14.06 11.76 -14.19
CA ALA A 291 -15.40 11.35 -14.54
C ALA A 291 -15.40 9.83 -14.70
N ILE A 292 -15.71 9.15 -13.61
CA ILE A 292 -15.86 7.69 -13.60
C ILE A 292 -17.24 7.38 -14.14
N THR A 293 -17.27 6.81 -15.35
CA THR A 293 -18.51 6.26 -15.88
C THR A 293 -18.63 4.81 -15.45
N THR A 294 -19.63 4.53 -14.63
CA THR A 294 -19.92 3.18 -14.15
C THR A 294 -20.79 2.43 -15.17
N PHE A 295 -20.31 1.26 -15.58
CA PHE A 295 -21.01 0.29 -16.41
C PHE A 295 -21.46 -0.89 -15.55
N ASP A 296 -22.64 -0.75 -14.93
CA ASP A 296 -23.34 -1.86 -14.28
C ASP A 296 -24.27 -2.55 -15.29
N GLY A 297 -24.05 -3.83 -15.56
CA GLY A 297 -24.89 -4.58 -16.51
C GLY A 297 -24.76 -4.04 -17.94
N PHE A 298 -23.89 -4.67 -18.73
CA PHE A 298 -23.60 -4.18 -20.07
C PHE A 298 -23.42 -5.31 -21.09
N ASN A 299 -23.53 -4.95 -22.36
CA ASN A 299 -23.25 -5.82 -23.49
C ASN A 299 -21.74 -5.77 -23.80
N GLU A 300 -21.03 -6.84 -23.45
CA GLU A 300 -19.59 -6.99 -23.64
C GLU A 300 -19.28 -7.52 -25.04
N ILE A 301 -18.45 -6.80 -25.78
CA ILE A 301 -17.91 -7.25 -27.06
C ILE A 301 -16.81 -8.27 -26.76
N GLN A 302 -16.97 -9.51 -27.24
CA GLN A 302 -16.08 -10.61 -26.87
C GLN A 302 -14.70 -10.57 -27.55
N LYS A 303 -14.52 -9.70 -28.55
CA LYS A 303 -13.26 -9.53 -29.26
C LYS A 303 -12.35 -8.53 -28.53
N ILE A 304 -11.10 -8.93 -28.30
CA ILE A 304 -10.05 -8.06 -27.74
C ILE A 304 -9.31 -7.37 -28.89
N THR A 305 -9.07 -6.07 -28.75
CA THR A 305 -8.33 -5.26 -29.73
C THR A 305 -7.18 -4.56 -29.01
N ASN A 306 -5.93 -4.80 -29.42
CA ASN A 306 -4.73 -4.18 -28.83
C ASN A 306 -4.65 -4.30 -27.29
N GLY A 307 -5.12 -5.43 -26.73
CA GLY A 307 -5.15 -5.64 -25.27
C GLY A 307 -6.28 -4.91 -24.55
N MET A 308 -7.20 -4.28 -25.29
CA MET A 308 -8.38 -3.59 -24.75
C MET A 308 -9.64 -4.43 -24.97
N SER A 309 -10.54 -4.38 -23.98
CA SER A 309 -11.91 -4.89 -24.04
C SER A 309 -12.87 -3.71 -24.10
N ALA A 310 -14.08 -3.94 -24.62
CA ALA A 310 -15.11 -2.92 -24.68
C ALA A 310 -16.49 -3.48 -24.37
N GLY A 311 -17.38 -2.60 -23.96
CA GLY A 311 -18.79 -2.90 -23.80
C GLY A 311 -19.65 -1.67 -23.99
N PHE A 312 -20.94 -1.90 -24.21
CA PHE A 312 -21.91 -0.83 -24.39
C PHE A 312 -23.20 -1.10 -23.62
N LYS A 313 -23.93 -0.02 -23.36
CA LYS A 313 -25.29 -0.07 -22.83
C LYS A 313 -26.11 1.07 -23.42
N PHE A 314 -27.40 0.84 -23.56
CA PHE A 314 -28.34 1.87 -23.96
C PHE A 314 -29.20 2.26 -22.76
N LYS A 315 -29.22 3.54 -22.41
CA LYS A 315 -29.99 4.05 -21.26
C LYS A 315 -30.44 5.48 -21.54
N TYR A 316 -31.72 5.77 -21.25
CA TYR A 316 -32.29 7.13 -21.40
C TYR A 316 -32.11 7.76 -22.79
N GLY A 317 -32.15 6.96 -23.87
CA GLY A 317 -31.96 7.47 -25.23
C GLY A 317 -30.50 7.63 -25.66
N LEU A 318 -29.55 7.35 -24.76
CA LEU A 318 -28.11 7.44 -25.01
C LEU A 318 -27.48 6.05 -25.10
N LEU A 319 -26.65 5.85 -26.12
CA LEU A 319 -25.74 4.73 -26.22
C LEU A 319 -24.41 5.13 -25.57
N CYS A 320 -24.05 4.46 -24.48
CA CYS A 320 -22.74 4.61 -23.85
C CYS A 320 -21.88 3.40 -24.25
N PHE A 321 -20.71 3.67 -24.82
CA PHE A 321 -19.69 2.68 -25.18
C PHE A 321 -18.42 2.98 -24.38
N GLY A 322 -17.88 1.97 -23.70
CA GLY A 322 -16.74 2.07 -22.82
C GLY A 322 -15.64 1.09 -23.23
N VAL A 323 -14.39 1.51 -23.08
CA VAL A 323 -13.19 0.74 -23.42
C VAL A 323 -12.25 0.70 -22.22
N TRP A 324 -11.72 -0.48 -21.90
CA TRP A 324 -10.83 -0.68 -20.75
C TRP A 324 -9.77 -1.75 -21.04
N PRO A 325 -8.62 -1.73 -20.34
CA PRO A 325 -7.62 -2.77 -20.47
C PRO A 325 -8.22 -4.16 -20.18
N CYS A 326 -7.88 -5.14 -21.01
CA CYS A 326 -8.29 -6.51 -20.78
C CYS A 326 -7.62 -7.04 -19.51
N SER A 327 -8.39 -7.71 -18.65
CA SER A 327 -7.83 -8.37 -17.46
C SER A 327 -6.95 -9.54 -17.89
N PHE A 328 -5.67 -9.56 -17.46
CA PHE A 328 -4.77 -10.69 -17.74
C PHE A 328 -5.30 -11.94 -17.03
N PRO A 329 -5.76 -12.96 -17.76
CA PRO A 329 -6.46 -14.07 -17.15
C PRO A 329 -5.44 -15.11 -16.68
N LEU A 330 -4.67 -14.80 -15.63
CA LEU A 330 -3.58 -15.65 -15.09
C LEU A 330 -3.99 -17.12 -14.99
N PHE A 331 -5.19 -17.39 -14.45
CA PHE A 331 -5.69 -18.76 -14.25
C PHE A 331 -6.35 -19.40 -15.49
N ARG A 332 -6.39 -18.71 -16.63
CA ARG A 332 -6.80 -19.27 -17.93
C ARG A 332 -5.61 -19.55 -18.86
N LEU A 333 -4.39 -19.22 -18.45
CA LEU A 333 -3.20 -19.55 -19.22
C LEU A 333 -3.03 -21.08 -19.34
N PRO A 334 -2.38 -21.55 -20.41
CA PRO A 334 -1.91 -22.94 -20.48
C PRO A 334 -1.10 -23.29 -19.23
N GLN A 335 -1.19 -24.56 -18.81
CA GLN A 335 -0.59 -25.01 -17.55
C GLN A 335 0.90 -24.70 -17.45
N LEU A 336 1.66 -24.85 -18.54
CA LEU A 336 3.09 -24.57 -18.57
C LEU A 336 3.40 -23.08 -18.31
N ALA A 337 2.64 -22.17 -18.92
CA ALA A 337 2.80 -20.73 -18.71
C ALA A 337 2.43 -20.34 -17.28
N SER A 338 1.32 -20.87 -16.75
CA SER A 338 0.92 -20.67 -15.35
C SER A 338 2.00 -21.18 -14.39
N MET A 339 2.55 -22.36 -14.67
CA MET A 339 3.59 -22.99 -13.86
C MET A 339 4.88 -22.18 -13.86
N ASN A 340 5.31 -21.64 -15.00
CA ASN A 340 6.48 -20.76 -15.04
C ASN A 340 6.25 -19.50 -14.20
N ILE A 341 5.13 -18.79 -14.40
CA ILE A 341 4.83 -17.57 -13.64
C ILE A 341 4.78 -17.86 -12.13
N ILE A 342 4.08 -18.91 -11.71
CA ILE A 342 3.95 -19.27 -10.28
C ILE A 342 5.30 -19.65 -9.67
N ASN A 343 6.21 -20.23 -10.44
CA ASN A 343 7.54 -20.59 -9.95
C ASN A 343 8.52 -19.42 -9.88
N GLU A 344 8.26 -18.36 -10.64
CA GLU A 344 8.97 -17.08 -10.49
C GLU A 344 8.42 -16.24 -9.32
N MET A 345 7.17 -16.47 -8.90
CA MET A 345 6.63 -15.83 -7.70
C MET A 345 7.40 -16.24 -6.45
N ASN A 346 7.74 -15.28 -5.60
CA ASN A 346 8.30 -15.55 -4.27
C ASN A 346 7.22 -16.13 -3.31
N GLN A 347 7.61 -16.53 -2.09
CA GLN A 347 6.67 -17.20 -1.17
C GLN A 347 5.56 -16.25 -0.72
N PHE A 348 5.87 -14.97 -0.60
CA PHE A 348 4.91 -13.93 -0.27
C PHE A 348 3.85 -13.77 -1.37
N GLU A 349 4.24 -13.67 -2.63
CA GLU A 349 3.34 -13.58 -3.78
C GLU A 349 2.49 -14.85 -3.92
N GLN A 350 3.09 -16.03 -3.75
CA GLN A 350 2.36 -17.31 -3.77
C GLN A 350 1.33 -17.38 -2.63
N PHE A 351 1.70 -16.94 -1.42
CA PHE A 351 0.80 -16.88 -0.27
C PHE A 351 -0.36 -15.90 -0.53
N LEU A 352 -0.08 -14.65 -0.91
CA LEU A 352 -1.12 -13.66 -1.19
C LEU A 352 -2.06 -14.09 -2.30
N THR A 353 -1.51 -14.60 -3.41
CA THR A 353 -2.31 -15.11 -4.52
C THR A 353 -3.24 -16.24 -4.06
N SER A 354 -2.78 -17.10 -3.16
CA SER A 354 -3.58 -18.19 -2.62
C SER A 354 -4.78 -17.71 -1.78
N LEU A 355 -4.72 -16.50 -1.21
CA LEU A 355 -5.82 -15.91 -0.44
C LEU A 355 -6.94 -15.32 -1.31
N CYS A 356 -6.67 -15.07 -2.60
CA CYS A 356 -7.63 -14.42 -3.49
C CYS A 356 -8.85 -15.30 -3.83
N SER A 357 -8.69 -16.62 -3.90
CA SER A 357 -9.80 -17.55 -4.11
C SER A 357 -9.39 -19.01 -3.88
N ARG A 358 -10.38 -19.89 -3.70
CA ARG A 358 -10.14 -21.35 -3.67
C ARG A 358 -9.46 -21.88 -4.94
N ARG A 359 -9.80 -21.31 -6.11
CA ARG A 359 -9.16 -21.67 -7.38
C ARG A 359 -7.68 -21.28 -7.36
N ALA A 360 -7.39 -20.06 -6.95
CA ALA A 360 -6.01 -19.57 -6.85
C ALA A 360 -5.20 -20.42 -5.88
N PHE A 361 -5.73 -20.71 -4.68
CA PHE A 361 -5.12 -21.64 -3.73
C PHE A 361 -4.77 -22.99 -4.38
N SER A 362 -5.76 -23.65 -5.01
CA SER A 362 -5.55 -24.95 -5.64
C SER A 362 -4.53 -24.89 -6.78
N THR A 363 -4.54 -23.82 -7.58
CA THR A 363 -3.59 -23.63 -8.68
C THR A 363 -2.17 -23.43 -8.16
N ILE A 364 -1.96 -22.53 -7.19
CA ILE A 364 -0.63 -22.31 -6.57
C ILE A 364 -0.13 -23.60 -5.95
N LYS A 365 -0.95 -24.25 -5.12
CA LYS A 365 -0.61 -25.52 -4.45
C LYS A 365 -0.17 -26.61 -5.43
N THR A 366 -0.83 -26.70 -6.58
CA THR A 366 -0.59 -27.77 -7.56
C THR A 366 0.61 -27.47 -8.48
N LEU A 367 0.78 -26.22 -8.90
CA LEU A 367 1.75 -25.86 -9.94
C LEU A 367 3.09 -25.36 -9.40
N ARG A 368 3.16 -24.92 -8.15
CA ARG A 368 4.43 -24.49 -7.54
C ARG A 368 5.42 -25.66 -7.44
N ARG A 369 6.71 -25.34 -7.48
CA ARG A 369 7.80 -26.27 -7.13
C ARG A 369 7.84 -26.48 -5.62
N LYS A 370 8.10 -27.72 -5.21
CA LYS A 370 8.34 -28.05 -3.80
C LYS A 370 9.73 -27.56 -3.40
N SER A 371 9.82 -26.93 -2.24
CA SER A 371 11.05 -26.45 -1.63
C SER A 371 11.17 -27.04 -0.23
N LYS A 372 12.34 -27.59 0.11
CA LYS A 372 12.61 -28.11 1.45
C LYS A 372 13.13 -27.05 2.42
N ASP A 373 13.49 -25.89 1.89
CA ASP A 373 14.14 -24.81 2.65
C ASP A 373 13.14 -23.80 3.23
N ILE A 374 11.84 -24.10 3.15
CA ILE A 374 10.79 -23.25 3.74
C ILE A 374 10.58 -23.72 5.17
N THR A 375 10.78 -22.82 6.13
CA THR A 375 10.50 -23.07 7.55
C THR A 375 9.39 -22.17 8.06
N MET A 376 8.62 -22.67 9.01
CA MET A 376 7.48 -21.95 9.60
C MET A 376 7.65 -21.82 11.11
N SER A 377 7.60 -20.57 11.60
CA SER A 377 7.60 -20.26 13.03
C SER A 377 6.26 -19.62 13.43
N ALA A 378 5.64 -20.11 14.50
CA ALA A 378 4.34 -19.63 14.97
C ALA A 378 4.41 -19.08 16.41
N GLY A 379 3.87 -17.89 16.62
CA GLY A 379 3.54 -17.30 17.93
C GLY A 379 2.05 -16.97 18.00
N ILE A 380 1.52 -16.57 19.15
CA ILE A 380 0.06 -16.38 19.29
C ILE A 380 -0.47 -15.27 18.38
N VAL A 381 0.29 -14.21 18.20
CA VAL A 381 -0.06 -13.06 17.34
C VAL A 381 0.83 -12.92 16.11
N CYS A 382 1.64 -13.94 15.79
CA CYS A 382 2.48 -13.90 14.60
C CYS A 382 2.69 -15.26 13.92
N LEU A 383 2.79 -15.26 12.60
CA LEU A 383 3.27 -16.37 11.79
C LEU A 383 4.42 -15.87 10.92
N VAL A 384 5.55 -16.58 10.94
CA VAL A 384 6.73 -16.26 10.15
C VAL A 384 7.04 -17.42 9.22
N ILE A 385 7.26 -17.10 7.94
CA ILE A 385 7.67 -18.04 6.91
C ILE A 385 9.04 -17.57 6.40
N ASP A 386 10.05 -18.42 6.57
CA ASP A 386 11.42 -18.14 6.15
C ASP A 386 11.81 -19.08 4.98
N LYS A 387 12.53 -18.55 3.99
CA LYS A 387 13.20 -19.33 2.94
C LYS A 387 14.53 -18.68 2.55
N GLY A 388 15.64 -19.27 3.00
CA GLY A 388 16.96 -18.66 2.79
C GLY A 388 17.06 -17.30 3.50
N ALA A 389 17.27 -16.23 2.73
CA ALA A 389 17.31 -14.85 3.26
C ALA A 389 15.95 -14.13 3.24
N GLU A 390 14.93 -14.71 2.59
CA GLU A 390 13.60 -14.13 2.52
C GLU A 390 12.78 -14.49 3.76
N ARG A 391 12.13 -13.48 4.34
CA ARG A 391 11.29 -13.60 5.54
C ARG A 391 9.95 -12.92 5.29
N LEU A 392 8.87 -13.66 5.48
CA LEU A 392 7.51 -13.13 5.53
C LEU A 392 6.99 -13.17 6.96
N VAL A 393 6.57 -12.02 7.49
CA VAL A 393 5.93 -11.90 8.80
C VAL A 393 4.46 -11.54 8.62
N ILE A 394 3.59 -12.34 9.24
CA ILE A 394 2.14 -12.16 9.26
C ILE A 394 1.72 -11.93 10.71
N ALA A 395 1.29 -10.73 11.06
CA ALA A 395 0.83 -10.36 12.38
C ALA A 395 -0.71 -10.50 12.50
N GLN A 396 -1.17 -10.94 13.66
CA GLN A 396 -2.59 -11.11 13.98
C GLN A 396 -3.01 -10.08 15.03
N PHE A 397 -4.09 -9.35 14.74
CA PHE A 397 -4.65 -8.33 15.62
C PHE A 397 -6.11 -8.63 15.96
N GLY A 398 -6.61 -7.98 17.01
CA GLY A 398 -8.04 -7.96 17.30
C GLY A 398 -8.83 -7.26 16.19
N GLU A 399 -10.13 -7.52 16.13
CA GLU A 399 -10.99 -6.99 15.06
C GLU A 399 -10.97 -5.45 14.97
N ASP A 400 -10.68 -4.89 13.79
CA ASP A 400 -10.74 -3.44 13.52
C ASP A 400 -11.75 -3.17 12.39
N SER A 401 -12.85 -2.48 12.71
CA SER A 401 -13.94 -2.19 11.77
C SER A 401 -13.56 -1.18 10.68
N ARG A 402 -12.44 -0.46 10.81
CA ARG A 402 -11.99 0.55 9.84
C ARG A 402 -11.30 -0.06 8.61
N ARG A 403 -11.01 -1.36 8.60
CA ARG A 403 -10.38 -2.03 7.45
C ARG A 403 -11.44 -2.61 6.52
N GLU A 404 -11.38 -2.24 5.25
CA GLU A 404 -12.36 -2.61 4.23
C GLU A 404 -12.00 -3.92 3.51
N GLU A 405 -10.72 -4.25 3.38
CA GLU A 405 -10.28 -5.46 2.68
C GLU A 405 -10.51 -6.72 3.51
N ILE A 406 -11.10 -7.74 2.87
CA ILE A 406 -11.45 -9.02 3.49
C ILE A 406 -10.86 -10.15 2.65
N VAL A 407 -10.17 -11.08 3.30
CA VAL A 407 -9.68 -12.33 2.70
C VAL A 407 -10.41 -13.52 3.31
N THR A 408 -10.46 -14.63 2.58
CA THR A 408 -11.01 -15.90 3.09
C THR A 408 -9.89 -16.89 3.33
N VAL A 409 -9.62 -17.21 4.61
CA VAL A 409 -8.64 -18.23 5.02
C VAL A 409 -9.41 -19.46 5.52
N ASN A 410 -9.20 -20.62 4.89
CA ASN A 410 -9.93 -21.87 5.21
C ASN A 410 -11.46 -21.74 5.29
N GLY A 411 -12.06 -20.81 4.54
CA GLY A 411 -13.51 -20.56 4.57
C GLY A 411 -13.98 -19.60 5.66
N LYS A 412 -13.06 -19.04 6.47
CA LYS A 412 -13.34 -17.98 7.43
C LYS A 412 -12.91 -16.63 6.85
N SER A 413 -13.76 -15.63 7.01
CA SER A 413 -13.45 -14.25 6.60
C SER A 413 -12.59 -13.58 7.66
N ALA A 414 -11.50 -12.95 7.24
CA ALA A 414 -10.65 -12.12 8.08
C ALA A 414 -10.36 -10.81 7.36
N ARG A 415 -10.36 -9.69 8.09
CA ARG A 415 -9.90 -8.43 7.49
C ARG A 415 -8.40 -8.48 7.28
N PHE A 416 -7.93 -7.74 6.29
CA PHE A 416 -6.57 -7.80 5.78
C PHE A 416 -6.01 -6.38 5.59
N ALA A 417 -4.72 -6.19 5.85
CA ALA A 417 -4.00 -4.98 5.51
C ALA A 417 -2.52 -5.29 5.27
N TYR A 418 -1.90 -4.59 4.33
CA TYR A 418 -0.46 -4.62 4.13
C TYR A 418 0.18 -3.42 4.83
N ASP A 419 1.15 -3.69 5.71
CA ASP A 419 1.96 -2.67 6.37
C ASP A 419 3.24 -2.45 5.58
N VAL A 420 3.28 -1.33 4.87
CA VAL A 420 4.40 -0.97 3.99
C VAL A 420 5.67 -0.67 4.79
N GLU A 421 5.54 -0.07 5.98
CA GLU A 421 6.70 0.36 6.78
C GLU A 421 7.47 -0.85 7.32
N ASN A 422 6.73 -1.84 7.82
CA ASN A 422 7.33 -3.04 8.42
C ASN A 422 7.45 -4.21 7.44
N SER A 423 6.96 -4.04 6.20
CA SER A 423 6.85 -5.13 5.20
C SER A 423 6.12 -6.36 5.75
N THR A 424 5.08 -6.14 6.56
CA THR A 424 4.30 -7.20 7.21
C THR A 424 2.87 -7.28 6.69
N ILE A 425 2.30 -8.49 6.78
CA ILE A 425 0.87 -8.69 6.53
C ILE A 425 0.13 -8.65 7.87
N ASN A 426 -0.91 -7.83 7.96
CA ASN A 426 -1.75 -7.74 9.14
C ASN A 426 -3.11 -8.39 8.86
N THR A 427 -3.50 -9.33 9.71
CA THR A 427 -4.81 -9.99 9.66
C THR A 427 -5.57 -9.74 10.95
N PHE A 428 -6.87 -9.50 10.86
CA PHE A 428 -7.68 -9.11 12.03
C PHE A 428 -8.74 -10.17 12.31
N TRP A 429 -8.75 -10.64 13.55
CA TRP A 429 -9.54 -11.78 14.00
C TRP A 429 -10.22 -11.46 15.35
N ALA A 430 -11.38 -12.06 15.61
CA ALA A 430 -12.03 -11.95 16.92
C ALA A 430 -11.12 -12.45 18.06
N GLU A 431 -10.39 -13.55 17.81
CA GLU A 431 -9.31 -14.05 18.65
C GLU A 431 -8.03 -14.18 17.80
N PRO A 432 -6.97 -13.38 18.04
CA PRO A 432 -5.73 -13.43 17.25
C PRO A 432 -5.10 -14.82 17.14
N ILE A 433 -5.13 -15.60 18.24
CA ILE A 433 -4.63 -16.99 18.26
C ILE A 433 -5.34 -17.89 17.26
N VAL A 434 -6.65 -17.71 17.08
CA VAL A 434 -7.44 -18.48 16.11
C VAL A 434 -6.97 -18.11 14.70
N GLY A 435 -6.68 -16.83 14.46
CA GLY A 435 -6.09 -16.38 13.20
C GLY A 435 -4.76 -17.07 12.89
N THR A 436 -3.87 -17.16 13.86
CA THR A 436 -2.60 -17.89 13.72
C THR A 436 -2.84 -19.36 13.41
N MET A 437 -3.74 -20.04 14.12
CA MET A 437 -4.06 -21.45 13.87
C MET A 437 -4.59 -21.69 12.45
N GLU A 438 -5.48 -20.82 11.96
CA GLU A 438 -6.01 -20.91 10.59
C GLU A 438 -4.92 -20.66 9.54
N LEU A 439 -4.05 -19.67 9.77
CA LEU A 439 -2.93 -19.39 8.87
C LEU A 439 -1.91 -20.54 8.86
N VAL A 440 -1.62 -21.15 10.01
CA VAL A 440 -0.78 -22.36 10.09
C VAL A 440 -1.36 -23.49 9.25
N GLU A 441 -2.67 -23.73 9.31
CA GLU A 441 -3.32 -24.74 8.47
C GLU A 441 -3.24 -24.42 6.98
N HIS A 442 -3.50 -23.16 6.62
CA HIS A 442 -3.45 -22.69 5.24
C HIS A 442 -2.04 -22.85 4.65
N VAL A 443 -1.03 -22.37 5.37
CA VAL A 443 0.39 -22.40 4.97
C VAL A 443 0.92 -23.83 4.93
N SER A 444 0.60 -24.66 5.93
CA SER A 444 0.95 -26.08 5.93
C SER A 444 0.38 -26.79 4.70
N SER A 445 -0.88 -26.54 4.37
CA SER A 445 -1.55 -27.15 3.22
C SER A 445 -1.02 -26.62 1.88
N LEU A 446 -0.69 -25.33 1.81
CA LEU A 446 -0.16 -24.69 0.62
C LEU A 446 1.26 -25.19 0.31
N PHE A 447 2.16 -25.15 1.30
CA PHE A 447 3.58 -25.43 1.12
C PHE A 447 4.01 -26.87 1.44
N ASP A 448 3.12 -27.69 2.00
CA ASP A 448 3.41 -29.09 2.40
C ASP A 448 4.51 -29.15 3.48
N ILE A 449 4.36 -28.30 4.50
CA ILE A 449 5.30 -28.11 5.61
C ILE A 449 4.61 -28.21 6.98
N GLN A 450 5.41 -28.34 8.05
CA GLN A 450 4.96 -28.35 9.45
C GLN A 450 5.53 -27.14 10.20
N VAL A 451 5.09 -26.90 11.43
CA VAL A 451 5.66 -25.82 12.26
C VAL A 451 7.02 -26.26 12.78
N ASP A 452 8.09 -25.56 12.43
CA ASP A 452 9.43 -25.86 12.92
C ASP A 452 9.63 -25.35 14.34
N LYS A 453 9.13 -24.14 14.61
CA LYS A 453 9.40 -23.40 15.83
C LYS A 453 8.12 -22.78 16.38
N VAL A 454 7.91 -22.92 17.69
CA VAL A 454 6.89 -22.16 18.42
C VAL A 454 7.59 -21.10 19.26
N VAL A 455 7.12 -19.86 19.18
CA VAL A 455 7.61 -18.73 19.98
C VAL A 455 6.52 -18.31 20.95
N ILE A 456 6.85 -18.22 22.24
CA ILE A 456 5.94 -17.76 23.29
C ILE A 456 6.54 -16.51 23.94
N THR A 457 5.79 -15.40 23.89
CA THR A 457 6.11 -14.16 24.62
C THR A 457 5.11 -13.95 25.76
N LYS A 458 5.29 -12.93 26.62
CA LYS A 458 4.32 -12.69 27.72
C LYS A 458 2.92 -12.37 27.20
N LYS A 459 2.79 -11.63 26.11
CA LYS A 459 1.48 -11.38 25.44
C LYS A 459 0.76 -12.67 25.08
N ASP A 460 1.50 -13.78 25.09
CA ASP A 460 1.08 -15.11 24.73
C ASP A 460 1.02 -16.08 25.93
N SER A 461 0.99 -15.57 27.18
CA SER A 461 1.11 -16.39 28.40
C SER A 461 0.08 -17.52 28.44
N GLY A 462 0.54 -18.75 28.16
CA GLY A 462 -0.28 -19.95 28.15
C GLY A 462 0.31 -21.06 27.25
N THR A 463 -0.25 -22.25 27.37
CA THR A 463 0.21 -23.44 26.62
C THR A 463 -0.65 -23.74 25.39
N ARG A 464 -1.70 -22.95 25.11
CA ARG A 464 -2.74 -23.24 24.10
C ARG A 464 -2.18 -23.45 22.69
N LEU A 465 -1.40 -22.51 22.16
CA LEU A 465 -0.82 -22.63 20.81
C LEU A 465 0.18 -23.78 20.74
N MET A 466 1.11 -23.86 21.70
CA MET A 466 2.10 -24.94 21.80
C MET A 466 1.42 -26.30 21.81
N ASN A 467 0.44 -26.51 22.69
CA ASN A 467 -0.29 -27.77 22.81
C ASN A 467 -1.04 -28.11 21.53
N TRP A 468 -1.70 -27.13 20.92
CA TRP A 468 -2.35 -27.35 19.63
C TRP A 468 -1.36 -27.79 18.55
N VAL A 469 -0.23 -27.09 18.38
CA VAL A 469 0.83 -27.49 17.43
C VAL A 469 1.33 -28.90 17.73
N GLN A 470 1.66 -29.20 18.98
CA GLN A 470 2.16 -30.52 19.41
C GLN A 470 1.15 -31.66 19.19
N THR A 471 -0.16 -31.39 19.22
CA THR A 471 -1.19 -32.39 18.90
C THR A 471 -1.38 -32.59 17.40
N ARG A 472 -1.15 -31.54 16.61
CA ARG A 472 -1.34 -31.52 15.16
C ARG A 472 -0.25 -32.26 14.41
N GLN A 473 1.00 -32.18 14.87
CA GLN A 473 2.17 -32.76 14.20
C GLN A 473 2.92 -33.75 15.09
N ARG A 474 3.70 -34.64 14.49
CA ARG A 474 4.39 -35.73 15.21
C ARG A 474 5.55 -35.24 16.09
N SER A 475 6.26 -34.21 15.65
CA SER A 475 7.44 -33.68 16.33
C SER A 475 7.50 -32.16 16.15
N LEU A 476 7.84 -31.45 17.21
CA LEU A 476 8.16 -30.02 17.17
C LEU A 476 9.67 -29.87 17.36
N ARG A 477 10.35 -29.19 16.45
CA ARG A 477 11.82 -29.07 16.50
C ARG A 477 12.27 -28.12 17.62
N MET A 478 11.59 -26.99 17.79
CA MET A 478 12.03 -25.96 18.73
C MET A 478 10.85 -25.26 19.41
N LEU A 479 11.00 -25.04 20.72
CA LEU A 479 10.20 -24.09 21.49
C LEU A 479 11.13 -22.99 22.01
N GLU A 480 10.73 -21.73 21.82
CA GLU A 480 11.45 -20.57 22.34
C GLU A 480 10.52 -19.71 23.19
N VAL A 481 10.97 -19.35 24.39
CA VAL A 481 10.21 -18.53 25.34
C VAL A 481 11.03 -17.27 25.66
N LEU A 482 10.47 -16.08 25.38
CA LEU A 482 11.21 -14.81 25.36
C LEU A 482 10.53 -13.71 26.20
N SER A 483 11.35 -12.90 26.89
CA SER A 483 10.97 -11.61 27.50
C SER A 483 11.91 -10.49 27.02
N PHE A 484 11.40 -9.31 26.66
CA PHE A 484 12.20 -8.24 26.03
C PHE A 484 12.78 -7.18 27.00
N ASN A 485 13.12 -7.58 28.24
CA ASN A 485 13.74 -6.76 29.28
C ASN A 485 12.89 -5.68 29.95
N GLU A 486 11.60 -5.59 29.65
CA GLU A 486 10.69 -4.70 30.38
C GLU A 486 10.14 -5.41 31.64
N MET A 487 9.96 -4.69 32.75
CA MET A 487 9.33 -5.26 33.96
C MET A 487 7.93 -5.81 33.65
N GLU A 488 7.26 -5.22 32.67
CA GLU A 488 5.94 -5.62 32.20
C GLU A 488 5.97 -6.94 31.39
N ASP A 489 7.14 -7.50 31.04
CA ASP A 489 7.30 -8.72 30.23
C ASP A 489 7.60 -10.01 31.04
N GLN A 490 7.43 -9.96 32.36
CA GLN A 490 7.56 -11.15 33.23
C GLN A 490 6.39 -12.12 33.06
N PHE A 491 6.71 -13.41 32.91
CA PHE A 491 5.73 -14.50 32.93
C PHE A 491 5.28 -14.79 34.35
N GLU A 492 4.02 -15.17 34.53
CA GLU A 492 3.61 -15.80 35.78
C GLU A 492 4.35 -17.13 35.97
N SER A 493 4.85 -17.36 37.19
CA SER A 493 5.71 -18.50 37.48
C SER A 493 5.06 -19.85 37.20
N GLU A 494 3.75 -19.98 37.47
CA GLU A 494 3.01 -21.20 37.17
C GLU A 494 2.81 -21.41 35.66
N ASP A 495 2.62 -20.35 34.88
CA ASP A 495 2.52 -20.45 33.42
C ASP A 495 3.84 -20.91 32.80
N LEU A 496 4.96 -20.32 33.22
CA LEU A 496 6.29 -20.73 32.74
C LEU A 496 6.59 -22.18 33.13
N LYS A 497 6.22 -22.59 34.35
CA LYS A 497 6.33 -23.97 34.80
C LYS A 497 5.48 -24.92 33.95
N ASN A 498 4.23 -24.56 33.66
CA ASN A 498 3.34 -25.35 32.80
C ASN A 498 3.91 -25.49 31.38
N ILE A 499 4.42 -24.40 30.78
CA ILE A 499 5.08 -24.43 29.47
C ILE A 499 6.24 -25.43 29.46
N ILE A 500 7.13 -25.38 30.46
CA ILE A 500 8.29 -26.27 30.56
C ILE A 500 7.85 -27.74 30.74
N LEU A 501 6.89 -28.00 31.63
CA LEU A 501 6.43 -29.34 31.96
C LEU A 501 5.61 -29.99 30.83
N GLU A 502 4.85 -29.21 30.06
CA GLU A 502 4.03 -29.70 28.95
C GLU A 502 4.79 -29.77 27.61
N CYS A 503 5.96 -29.13 27.50
CA CYS A 503 6.76 -29.11 26.28
C CYS A 503 7.23 -30.51 25.86
N LYS A 504 7.05 -30.83 24.57
CA LYS A 504 7.45 -32.07 23.89
C LYS A 504 8.38 -31.78 22.69
N ALA A 505 8.87 -30.53 22.57
CA ALA A 505 9.80 -30.16 21.51
C ALA A 505 11.15 -30.87 21.68
N GLU A 506 11.90 -31.01 20.58
CA GLU A 506 13.26 -31.55 20.66
C GLU A 506 14.22 -30.59 21.35
N ASN A 507 14.07 -29.28 21.10
CA ASN A 507 14.91 -28.23 21.67
C ASN A 507 14.03 -27.21 22.41
N ILE A 508 14.51 -26.71 23.55
CA ILE A 508 13.85 -25.66 24.32
C ILE A 508 14.83 -24.57 24.71
N HIS A 509 14.50 -23.33 24.33
CA HIS A 509 15.26 -22.12 24.66
C HIS A 509 14.43 -21.22 25.57
N LEU A 510 14.94 -20.94 26.75
CA LEU A 510 14.25 -20.19 27.81
C LEU A 510 15.03 -18.92 28.14
N ASN A 511 14.59 -17.81 27.56
CA ASN A 511 15.10 -16.46 27.83
C ASN A 511 13.97 -15.56 28.33
N ALA A 512 13.29 -16.03 29.38
CA ALA A 512 12.10 -15.41 29.95
C ALA A 512 12.33 -14.99 31.41
N LEU A 513 11.75 -13.87 31.81
CA LEU A 513 11.68 -13.44 33.21
C LEU A 513 10.42 -14.01 33.86
N HIS A 514 10.43 -14.20 35.18
CA HIS A 514 9.30 -14.69 35.96
C HIS A 514 8.88 -13.68 37.05
N SER A 515 7.60 -13.72 37.45
CA SER A 515 7.01 -12.78 38.41
C SER A 515 7.43 -13.06 39.86
N SER A 516 7.71 -14.33 40.18
CA SER A 516 8.15 -14.74 41.50
C SER A 516 9.10 -15.94 41.44
N PRO A 517 10.04 -16.09 42.40
CA PRO A 517 10.87 -17.28 42.48
C PRO A 517 10.00 -18.54 42.57
N PHE A 518 10.34 -19.56 41.77
CA PHE A 518 9.71 -20.87 41.82
C PHE A 518 10.77 -21.95 41.69
N GLU A 519 10.37 -23.19 41.92
CA GLU A 519 11.21 -24.37 41.73
C GLU A 519 10.45 -25.46 40.99
N ILE A 520 11.17 -26.22 40.18
CA ILE A 520 10.68 -27.46 39.59
C ILE A 520 11.44 -28.60 40.25
N GLN A 521 10.76 -29.42 41.04
CA GLN A 521 11.38 -30.62 41.62
C GLN A 521 11.66 -31.62 40.51
N SER A 522 12.95 -31.98 40.31
CA SER A 522 13.41 -33.00 39.35
C SER A 522 12.83 -32.85 37.93
N LEU A 523 13.58 -32.20 37.06
CA LEU A 523 13.17 -31.93 35.68
C LEU A 523 13.42 -33.16 34.79
N ASN A 524 12.59 -34.20 34.99
CA ASN A 524 12.65 -35.49 34.27
C ASN A 524 12.11 -35.35 32.83
N LYS A 525 12.78 -34.54 32.01
CA LYS A 525 12.41 -34.26 30.62
C LYS A 525 13.54 -34.66 29.68
N LYS A 526 13.15 -35.00 28.46
CA LYS A 526 14.05 -35.44 27.40
C LYS A 526 14.11 -34.39 26.30
N PHE A 527 15.28 -33.78 26.11
CA PHE A 527 15.55 -32.84 25.02
C PHE A 527 16.81 -33.26 24.24
N LYS A 528 17.05 -32.62 23.10
CA LYS A 528 18.36 -32.58 22.45
C LYS A 528 19.14 -31.41 23.02
N VAL A 529 18.56 -30.21 23.00
CA VAL A 529 19.14 -28.98 23.55
C VAL A 529 18.20 -28.36 24.58
N PHE A 530 18.74 -28.07 25.76
CA PHE A 530 18.09 -27.26 26.79
C PHE A 530 18.94 -26.02 27.07
N GLU A 531 18.42 -24.84 26.75
CA GLU A 531 19.07 -23.58 27.02
C GLU A 531 18.20 -22.73 27.95
N CYS A 532 18.78 -22.22 29.03
CA CYS A 532 18.08 -21.33 29.95
C CYS A 532 18.99 -20.19 30.43
N LEU A 533 18.84 -19.03 29.80
CA LEU A 533 19.71 -17.88 30.05
C LEU A 533 19.29 -17.09 31.31
N ARG A 534 18.02 -17.18 31.72
CA ARG A 534 17.45 -16.41 32.85
C ARG A 534 16.85 -17.26 33.97
N GLY A 535 17.11 -18.56 33.98
CA GLY A 535 16.54 -19.49 34.96
C GLY A 535 17.27 -19.51 36.30
N THR A 536 16.94 -18.59 37.21
CA THR A 536 17.44 -18.64 38.60
C THR A 536 16.89 -19.84 39.40
N TRP A 537 15.81 -20.46 38.94
CA TRP A 537 15.12 -21.59 39.55
C TRP A 537 15.79 -22.95 39.32
N ILE A 538 16.78 -23.01 38.42
CA ILE A 538 17.43 -24.28 38.06
C ILE A 538 18.34 -24.73 39.20
N THR A 539 18.12 -25.96 39.67
CA THR A 539 18.93 -26.61 40.70
C THR A 539 19.90 -27.62 40.09
N VAL A 540 20.94 -28.00 40.85
CA VAL A 540 21.86 -29.07 40.43
C VAL A 540 21.11 -30.40 40.22
N ASP A 541 20.06 -30.65 41.00
CA ASP A 541 19.21 -31.83 40.83
C ASP A 541 18.49 -31.80 39.49
N ASN A 542 18.04 -30.63 39.01
CA ASN A 542 17.49 -30.50 37.66
C ASN A 542 18.50 -30.90 36.58
N LEU A 543 19.74 -30.43 36.68
CA LEU A 543 20.82 -30.79 35.73
C LEU A 543 21.06 -32.31 35.69
N MET A 544 21.00 -32.98 36.84
CA MET A 544 21.21 -34.43 36.95
C MET A 544 20.02 -35.27 36.48
N THR A 545 18.80 -34.71 36.49
CA THR A 545 17.57 -35.41 36.05
C THR A 545 17.22 -35.20 34.59
N LEU A 546 17.79 -34.17 33.94
CA LEU A 546 17.55 -33.86 32.54
C LEU A 546 18.23 -34.88 31.61
N ASP A 547 17.45 -35.45 30.68
CA ASP A 547 17.97 -36.29 29.60
C ASP A 547 18.20 -35.44 28.33
N CYS A 548 19.33 -34.75 28.28
CA CYS A 548 19.72 -33.83 27.20
C CYS A 548 21.04 -34.23 26.55
N ILE A 549 21.28 -33.71 25.34
CA ILE A 549 22.60 -33.79 24.69
C ILE A 549 23.41 -32.52 25.03
N SER A 550 22.77 -31.35 24.99
CA SER A 550 23.39 -30.08 25.39
C SER A 550 22.55 -29.38 26.44
N ILE A 551 23.20 -28.85 27.48
CA ILE A 551 22.59 -28.04 28.53
C ILE A 551 23.40 -26.75 28.70
N THR A 552 22.74 -25.61 28.56
CA THR A 552 23.31 -24.28 28.82
C THR A 552 22.47 -23.54 29.85
N VAL A 553 23.07 -23.10 30.95
CA VAL A 553 22.38 -22.32 32.01
C VAL A 553 23.23 -21.14 32.46
N GLU A 554 22.75 -19.91 32.24
CA GLU A 554 23.53 -18.71 32.58
C GLU A 554 22.98 -17.97 33.81
N GLY A 555 21.66 -17.90 33.97
CA GLY A 555 21.00 -17.11 35.01
C GLY A 555 21.23 -17.59 36.45
N ARG A 556 21.58 -18.87 36.64
CA ARG A 556 21.95 -19.46 37.94
C ARG A 556 23.46 -19.73 37.98
N ARG A 557 24.09 -19.36 39.09
CA ARG A 557 25.51 -19.62 39.36
C ARG A 557 25.71 -20.84 40.27
N PHE A 558 26.40 -21.88 39.82
CA PHE A 558 26.62 -23.11 40.58
C PHE A 558 27.94 -23.09 41.35
N THR A 559 27.92 -23.54 42.60
CA THR A 559 29.11 -23.68 43.46
C THR A 559 29.98 -24.85 43.03
N CYS A 560 31.28 -24.84 43.37
CA CYS A 560 32.17 -25.97 43.08
C CYS A 560 31.68 -27.29 43.70
N ALA A 561 31.05 -27.25 44.89
CA ALA A 561 30.42 -28.42 45.50
C ALA A 561 29.23 -28.97 44.69
N GLU A 562 28.37 -28.10 44.15
CA GLU A 562 27.27 -28.52 43.26
C GLU A 562 27.81 -29.13 41.96
N LEU A 563 28.83 -28.52 41.35
CA LEU A 563 29.48 -29.05 40.15
C LEU A 563 30.17 -30.40 40.42
N ASN A 564 30.84 -30.58 41.56
CA ASN A 564 31.40 -31.86 41.99
C ASN A 564 30.30 -32.93 42.12
N ARG A 565 29.16 -32.60 42.74
CA ARG A 565 28.01 -33.51 42.86
C ARG A 565 27.48 -33.92 41.49
N PHE A 566 27.40 -32.98 40.55
CA PHE A 566 27.01 -33.29 39.17
C PHE A 566 28.01 -34.24 38.48
N ILE A 567 29.32 -33.97 38.57
CA ILE A 567 30.37 -34.82 37.96
C ILE A 567 30.33 -36.24 38.56
N LYS A 568 30.22 -36.36 39.88
CA LYS A 568 30.08 -37.66 40.57
C LYS A 568 28.83 -38.42 40.12
N SER A 569 27.71 -37.72 39.94
CA SER A 569 26.47 -38.28 39.41
C SER A 569 26.65 -38.82 37.98
N TRP A 570 27.33 -38.06 37.11
CA TRP A 570 27.67 -38.52 35.76
C TRP A 570 28.60 -39.74 35.78
N LEU A 571 29.61 -39.76 36.66
CA LEU A 571 30.51 -40.91 36.86
C LEU A 571 29.78 -42.19 37.31
N GLN A 572 28.63 -42.04 37.98
CA GLN A 572 27.75 -43.17 38.34
C GLN A 572 26.86 -43.65 37.18
N GLY A 573 27.01 -43.09 35.97
CA GLY A 573 26.25 -43.49 34.79
C GLY A 573 24.96 -42.70 34.55
N ARG A 574 24.69 -41.64 35.33
CA ARG A 574 23.55 -40.75 35.08
C ARG A 574 23.82 -39.83 33.88
N SER A 575 22.77 -39.23 33.31
CA SER A 575 22.81 -38.37 32.12
C SER A 575 23.57 -38.98 30.93
N PRO A 576 23.19 -40.18 30.45
CA PRO A 576 23.98 -40.95 29.48
C PRO A 576 24.06 -40.33 28.08
N ARG A 577 23.14 -39.42 27.72
CA ARG A 577 23.11 -38.73 26.42
C ARG A 577 23.87 -37.40 26.40
N LEU A 578 24.34 -36.93 27.56
CA LEU A 578 24.99 -35.63 27.67
C LEU A 578 26.28 -35.61 26.85
N GLY A 579 26.37 -34.63 25.95
CA GLY A 579 27.57 -34.25 25.23
C GLY A 579 28.24 -33.03 25.85
N VAL A 580 27.47 -31.99 26.18
CA VAL A 580 28.00 -30.71 26.70
C VAL A 580 27.12 -30.13 27.81
N LEU A 581 27.76 -29.62 28.86
CA LEU A 581 27.18 -28.78 29.90
C LEU A 581 27.97 -27.46 30.00
N ARG A 582 27.25 -26.34 29.90
CA ARG A 582 27.78 -25.00 30.14
C ARG A 582 26.96 -24.30 31.22
N VAL A 583 27.60 -23.90 32.31
CA VAL A 583 26.91 -23.22 33.42
C VAL A 583 27.74 -22.10 34.03
N SER A 584 27.10 -21.06 34.57
CA SER A 584 27.80 -20.02 35.32
C SER A 584 28.35 -20.54 36.66
N ALA A 585 29.58 -20.20 37.03
CA ALA A 585 30.19 -20.59 38.30
C ALA A 585 29.96 -19.52 39.40
N ALA A 586 29.64 -19.94 40.63
CA ALA A 586 29.47 -19.05 41.78
C ALA A 586 30.80 -18.76 42.49
N ASP A 587 31.70 -19.74 42.50
CA ASP A 587 33.01 -19.70 43.16
C ASP A 587 34.03 -20.50 42.36
N TYR A 588 35.29 -20.44 42.78
CA TYR A 588 36.43 -21.17 42.20
C TYR A 588 37.13 -22.01 43.26
N ASN A 589 36.37 -22.66 44.16
CA ASN A 589 36.92 -23.54 45.18
C ASN A 589 37.31 -24.89 44.58
N PHE A 590 38.50 -24.95 43.99
CA PHE A 590 39.03 -26.18 43.38
C PHE A 590 39.12 -27.36 44.37
N HIS A 591 39.34 -27.12 45.67
CA HIS A 591 39.38 -28.21 46.65
C HIS A 591 38.03 -28.94 46.73
N GLU A 592 36.91 -28.20 46.81
CA GLU A 592 35.57 -28.79 46.77
C GLU A 592 35.24 -29.40 45.41
N LEU A 593 35.69 -28.78 44.32
CA LEU A 593 35.46 -29.32 42.98
C LEU A 593 36.11 -30.69 42.78
N PHE A 594 37.34 -30.87 43.28
CA PHE A 594 38.13 -32.11 43.09
C PHE A 594 37.94 -33.14 44.20
N ASP A 595 37.26 -32.80 45.30
CA ASP A 595 37.06 -33.72 46.42
C ASP A 595 36.45 -35.05 45.95
N GLY A 596 37.16 -36.15 46.18
CA GLY A 596 36.77 -37.50 45.77
C GLY A 596 36.69 -37.76 44.25
N LEU A 597 37.34 -36.95 43.40
CA LEU A 597 37.47 -37.19 41.96
C LEU A 597 38.90 -37.63 41.58
N ASP A 598 39.04 -38.71 40.81
CA ASP A 598 40.30 -39.04 40.11
C ASP A 598 40.40 -38.26 38.79
N ALA A 599 40.56 -36.93 38.90
CA ALA A 599 40.66 -36.05 37.74
C ALA A 599 42.12 -35.85 37.32
N ARG A 600 42.40 -35.94 36.01
CA ARG A 600 43.77 -35.80 35.46
C ARG A 600 43.84 -34.66 34.47
N LEU A 601 44.88 -33.84 34.55
CA LEU A 601 45.08 -32.76 33.58
C LEU A 601 45.57 -33.33 32.25
N SER A 602 44.83 -33.06 31.17
CA SER A 602 45.18 -33.42 29.80
C SER A 602 45.28 -32.18 28.93
N SER A 603 46.36 -32.09 28.16
CA SER A 603 46.59 -31.01 27.18
C SER A 603 46.46 -31.47 25.73
N GLU A 604 46.18 -32.76 25.52
CA GLU A 604 46.07 -33.36 24.19
C GLU A 604 44.72 -33.08 23.50
N LYS A 605 43.66 -32.92 24.31
CA LYS A 605 42.32 -32.61 23.82
C LYS A 605 42.16 -31.11 23.60
N ILE A 606 41.52 -30.78 22.48
CA ILE A 606 41.29 -29.44 21.97
C ILE A 606 39.80 -29.20 21.84
N VAL A 607 39.34 -28.03 22.26
CA VAL A 607 37.98 -27.56 22.01
C VAL A 607 38.01 -26.25 21.24
N ILE A 608 37.25 -26.14 20.15
CA ILE A 608 37.23 -24.98 19.23
C ILE A 608 35.90 -24.26 19.34
N GLN A 609 35.89 -22.95 19.54
CA GLN A 609 34.64 -22.17 19.49
C GLN A 609 34.29 -21.81 18.04
N SER A 610 33.04 -22.00 17.65
CA SER A 610 32.59 -21.69 16.29
C SER A 610 32.68 -20.18 16.06
N GLY A 611 33.34 -19.77 14.97
CA GLY A 611 33.56 -18.35 14.66
C GLY A 611 34.76 -17.68 15.34
N HIS A 612 35.49 -18.38 16.23
CA HIS A 612 36.75 -17.92 16.79
C HIS A 612 37.92 -18.84 16.37
N LEU A 613 39.07 -18.25 16.04
CA LEU A 613 40.29 -19.00 15.64
C LEU A 613 41.02 -19.65 16.83
N ASN A 614 40.56 -19.43 18.07
CA ASN A 614 41.28 -19.87 19.26
C ASN A 614 40.83 -21.27 19.68
N ALA A 615 41.79 -22.18 19.69
CA ALA A 615 41.65 -23.54 20.18
C ALA A 615 42.01 -23.59 21.67
N PHE A 616 41.13 -24.13 22.50
CA PHE A 616 41.36 -24.28 23.93
C PHE A 616 41.89 -25.67 24.23
N ASN A 617 42.92 -25.77 25.07
CA ASN A 617 43.50 -27.01 25.58
C ASN A 617 43.62 -26.96 27.11
N GLY A 618 44.11 -28.05 27.73
CA GLY A 618 44.33 -28.11 29.18
C GLY A 618 43.02 -28.29 29.96
N PHE A 619 42.40 -29.46 29.81
CA PHE A 619 41.16 -29.86 30.48
C PHE A 619 41.46 -30.87 31.58
N PHE A 620 40.68 -30.82 32.66
CA PHE A 620 40.68 -31.90 33.65
C PHE A 620 39.76 -33.01 33.16
N GLU A 621 40.28 -34.22 33.07
CA GLU A 621 39.57 -35.38 32.56
C GLU A 621 39.18 -36.33 33.69
N VAL A 622 37.97 -36.88 33.57
CA VAL A 622 37.46 -37.94 34.42
C VAL A 622 36.94 -39.08 33.55
N VAL A 623 37.16 -40.31 34.01
CA VAL A 623 36.77 -41.53 33.27
C VAL A 623 35.65 -42.23 34.02
N ARG A 624 34.54 -42.44 33.32
CA ARG A 624 33.39 -43.19 33.84
C ARG A 624 33.66 -44.69 33.80
N SER A 625 32.94 -45.46 34.63
CA SER A 625 33.10 -46.92 34.75
C SER A 625 32.91 -47.70 33.43
N ASP A 626 32.21 -47.12 32.45
CA ASP A 626 32.01 -47.67 31.11
C ASP A 626 33.10 -47.26 30.10
N GLY A 627 34.17 -46.61 30.55
CA GLY A 627 35.31 -46.18 29.75
C GLY A 627 35.09 -44.85 29.00
N ILE A 628 33.93 -44.21 29.13
CA ILE A 628 33.70 -42.89 28.53
C ILE A 628 34.47 -41.83 29.32
N THR A 629 35.20 -40.98 28.61
CA THR A 629 35.98 -39.89 29.21
C THR A 629 35.26 -38.56 28.98
N ALA A 630 35.25 -37.69 29.98
CA ALA A 630 34.78 -36.31 29.87
C ALA A 630 35.85 -35.35 30.39
N GLY A 631 35.90 -34.16 29.79
CA GLY A 631 36.78 -33.07 30.19
C GLY A 631 35.98 -31.90 30.77
N PHE A 632 36.57 -31.18 31.73
CA PHE A 632 36.00 -29.94 32.24
C PHE A 632 37.04 -28.86 32.49
N LYS A 633 36.60 -27.61 32.42
CA LYS A 633 37.45 -26.41 32.57
C LYS A 633 36.61 -25.19 32.93
N PHE A 634 37.20 -24.28 33.69
CA PHE A 634 36.67 -22.92 33.87
C PHE A 634 37.16 -22.00 32.77
N PHE A 635 36.22 -21.31 32.15
CA PHE A 635 36.42 -20.13 31.32
C PHE A 635 36.10 -18.88 32.16
N PRO A 636 36.52 -17.68 31.72
CA PRO A 636 36.27 -16.44 32.48
C PRO A 636 34.81 -16.25 32.91
N ASP A 637 33.86 -16.66 32.06
CA ASP A 637 32.43 -16.38 32.26
C ASP A 637 31.60 -17.63 32.64
N PHE A 638 32.14 -18.84 32.46
CA PHE A 638 31.39 -20.08 32.68
C PHE A 638 32.27 -21.28 32.99
N PHE A 639 31.68 -22.28 33.64
CA PHE A 639 32.18 -23.64 33.75
C PHE A 639 31.71 -24.47 32.55
N TRP A 640 32.62 -25.22 31.95
CA TRP A 640 32.34 -26.11 30.82
C TRP A 640 32.70 -27.55 31.19
N PHE A 641 31.81 -28.47 30.84
CA PHE A 641 32.01 -29.91 30.93
C PHE A 641 31.55 -30.54 29.61
N GLY A 642 32.39 -31.38 28.99
CA GLY A 642 32.07 -32.03 27.73
C GLY A 642 32.55 -33.47 27.67
N VAL A 643 31.75 -34.33 27.05
CA VAL A 643 32.04 -35.75 26.87
C VAL A 643 32.79 -35.96 25.56
N TRP A 644 33.95 -36.61 25.63
CA TRP A 644 34.79 -36.80 24.46
C TRP A 644 34.21 -37.87 23.51
N PRO A 645 34.37 -37.72 22.19
CA PRO A 645 33.96 -38.73 21.22
C PRO A 645 34.74 -40.05 21.43
N ARG A 646 34.09 -41.19 21.21
CA ARG A 646 34.71 -42.52 21.35
C ARG A 646 35.78 -42.81 20.30
N ASP A 647 35.76 -42.11 19.16
CA ASP A 647 36.56 -42.42 17.98
C ASP A 647 37.96 -41.81 17.99
N ASN A 648 38.58 -41.60 19.16
CA ASN A 648 39.90 -40.95 19.32
C ASN A 648 40.00 -39.53 18.72
N GLY A 649 38.86 -38.86 18.46
CA GLY A 649 38.85 -37.45 18.12
C GLY A 649 39.46 -36.62 19.26
N ASN A 650 40.47 -35.81 18.95
CA ASN A 650 41.06 -34.86 19.89
C ASN A 650 40.42 -33.47 19.79
N VAL A 651 39.35 -33.31 19.02
CA VAL A 651 38.71 -32.03 18.76
C VAL A 651 37.21 -32.11 19.05
N LEU A 652 36.71 -31.23 19.91
CA LEU A 652 35.29 -30.90 20.05
C LEU A 652 35.07 -29.44 19.64
N TYR A 653 33.84 -29.06 19.27
CA TYR A 653 33.50 -27.65 19.17
C TYR A 653 32.71 -27.21 20.41
N LEU A 654 33.08 -26.05 20.97
CA LEU A 654 32.44 -25.43 22.14
C LEU A 654 30.94 -25.17 21.89
N ASP A 655 30.57 -24.89 20.64
CA ASP A 655 29.21 -24.58 20.21
C ASP A 655 28.58 -25.66 19.31
N SER A 656 29.24 -26.83 19.10
CA SER A 656 28.61 -27.87 18.29
C SER A 656 27.44 -28.50 19.03
N LEU A 657 26.23 -28.15 18.59
CA LEU A 657 25.20 -29.07 18.09
C LEU A 657 24.27 -28.39 17.08
#